data_AF-A0A7J9NPH7-F1
#
_entry.id   AF-A0A7J9NPH7-F1
#
_cell.length_a   1.000
_cell.length_b   1.000
_cell.length_c   1.000
_cell.angle_alpha   90.00
_cell.angle_beta   90.00
_cell.angle_gamma   90.00
#
_symmetry.space_group_name_H-M   'P 1'
#
loop_
_entity.id
_entity.type
_entity.pdbx_description
1 polymer ?
#
loop_
_entity_poly.entity_id
_entity_poly.type
_entity_poly.pdbx_seq_one_letter_code
_entity_poly.pdbx_strand_id
1 'polypeptide(L)'
;MIKKCLLLCLLLFAVGNVNAAEISDYSNQTDVDMGGWTAHAFIVIDEPGEYTVITGFANNSLDSNSIVFLINNTENVTLDCNEMSFTTNTTNSSILVYAYNSTNIVVKNLNANWSKDTIIFENVNDSTIENSEIITEGYSIKLEDSYGATISGNDITVANGEYYGIYIDGNLENGTIFGNTINVTNNNNVCGIYTVSNITNSVISGNTIKLNSTSYGACGIYADYSIENNTISGNTITAYAYKQVSGVCAYYGDILNTTMEDNVFDFTSDNQEVYSIYANYNITNSVISGNNITACARYWAWGIGAYWGEMLNTTIENNVFDAASNESYADGIYANLYITNSTISGNNITACGYDEASGIWNDGNIIDSTIENNVFDLYAYNYDEYGTASGIYVYYNLTNSVISGNTITAESNYSNACGIIIDEENILNTIISGNTFISESNNSNAYGICVDEYNIENSTISGNTITAESNESDACGIYADYNITDSTITGNTLTVEADGKADGICADYGGYISNTTIEDNIIDLYSYTDYAEGISAYNSILNSVISENTITAETNNSYAYGIFIEDDYMINTSVLGNTITLNAGNGSSSYAYGIEVEDDMINCVISENTIKAEASYEAEGIYVNCPVTNSTISGNTITLNSNKYAYGMDISDLENSVISGNTLTVYSYDYNEGLYSDYSVNTTISRNTIVSMSESSNEEGIYLSDSENCIISENTITVDTYSDDWSYAIDVDGYNNTIISNIVAGEIYTDGEYNTISSNTITNSRYWAIDFDGYSDGAYTTVFNNTIFESESGICLDNCDEDYSNISYNTIYASEYPILIGDDITGCNIYLNNFIYTGNSTNISDILPGETGNNSFISHVEIEYRYNGNSYSNFLGNYWSDYSGTDADGNGIGDTYYLYGCADSGDYLENDTAPLIDMWNDGEIGNYVAPSRSSGGSGRSYDSDISDEIESKVIKNFVSSATVIYGNEIDENYASQLRERIQNAEGFKISGNAVIVGGPLANGFAKEYNDQFEMPISNDYPGENNGIIQVLKVQDNTGIIIKSYTIVYIAGSDRLGTQAALEYFKTLDELPEGPIMIEWTANGPVVVE
;
A
#
# COMPACT_ATOMS: atom_id res chain seq x y z
N MET A 1 -7.56 -5.92 72.30
CA MET A 1 -7.46 -4.53 71.79
C MET A 1 -7.65 -3.49 72.89
N ILE A 2 -8.74 -3.51 73.68
CA ILE A 2 -8.99 -2.48 74.72
C ILE A 2 -7.90 -2.35 75.80
N LYS A 3 -7.18 -3.43 76.16
CA LYS A 3 -6.07 -3.38 77.13
C LYS A 3 -4.73 -2.83 76.59
N LYS A 4 -4.53 -2.79 75.26
CA LYS A 4 -3.33 -2.17 74.64
C LYS A 4 -3.54 -0.68 74.40
N CYS A 5 -4.76 -0.24 74.05
CA CYS A 5 -5.10 1.18 74.02
C CYS A 5 -5.07 1.83 75.42
N LEU A 6 -5.47 1.10 76.47
CA LEU A 6 -5.44 1.68 77.83
C LEU A 6 -4.00 1.91 78.34
N LEU A 7 -3.03 1.10 77.93
CA LEU A 7 -1.62 1.28 78.32
C LEU A 7 -0.97 2.44 77.54
N LEU A 8 -1.33 2.61 76.26
CA LEU A 8 -0.92 3.76 75.45
C LEU A 8 -1.55 5.07 75.98
N CYS A 9 -2.83 5.05 76.37
CA CYS A 9 -3.48 6.20 77.00
C CYS A 9 -3.01 6.46 78.44
N LEU A 10 -2.53 5.46 79.19
CA LEU A 10 -1.98 5.66 80.54
C LEU A 10 -0.53 6.17 80.52
N LEU A 11 0.24 5.90 79.46
CA LEU A 11 1.56 6.52 79.23
C LEU A 11 1.43 7.98 78.76
N LEU A 12 0.37 8.32 78.01
CA LEU A 12 0.04 9.70 77.63
C LEU A 12 -0.36 10.62 78.82
N PHE A 13 -0.70 10.07 79.99
CA PHE A 13 -0.99 10.85 81.21
C PHE A 13 0.12 10.81 82.28
N ALA A 14 1.28 10.22 81.95
CA ALA A 14 2.47 10.27 82.80
C ALA A 14 3.53 11.26 82.29
N VAL A 15 3.20 12.09 81.29
CA VAL A 15 3.94 13.32 81.02
C VAL A 15 3.44 14.33 82.04
N GLY A 16 4.05 14.32 83.23
CA GLY A 16 3.98 15.49 84.09
C GLY A 16 4.42 16.70 83.27
N ASN A 17 3.76 17.85 83.44
CA ASN A 17 4.14 19.12 82.82
C ASN A 17 5.68 19.29 82.86
N VAL A 18 6.37 18.87 81.81
CA VAL A 18 7.75 19.23 81.56
C VAL A 18 7.59 20.60 80.94
N ASN A 19 7.71 21.64 81.76
CA ASN A 19 7.90 22.97 81.20
C ASN A 19 9.13 22.87 80.30
N ALA A 20 9.01 23.32 79.05
CA ALA A 20 10.14 23.37 78.13
C ALA A 20 11.33 24.05 78.83
N ALA A 21 12.50 23.43 78.73
CA ALA A 21 13.70 24.00 79.30
C ALA A 21 14.09 25.24 78.49
N GLU A 22 13.98 26.42 79.12
CA GLU A 22 14.36 27.69 78.50
C GLU A 22 15.88 27.79 78.40
N ILE A 23 16.40 27.93 77.18
CA ILE A 23 17.82 28.17 76.93
C ILE A 23 18.04 29.67 76.77
N SER A 24 18.86 30.26 77.67
CA SER A 24 19.13 31.69 77.67
C SER A 24 20.58 32.11 77.96
N ASP A 25 21.45 31.19 78.38
CA ASP A 25 22.81 31.48 78.85
C ASP A 25 23.87 30.78 77.99
N TYR A 26 24.70 31.58 77.32
CA TYR A 26 25.81 31.13 76.47
C TYR A 26 27.18 31.57 77.03
N SER A 27 27.28 31.78 78.34
CA SER A 27 28.46 32.42 78.94
C SER A 27 29.71 31.55 79.03
N ASN A 28 29.57 30.21 79.03
CA ASN A 28 30.70 29.29 79.15
C ASN A 28 30.54 28.11 78.18
N GLN A 29 31.67 27.61 77.67
CA GLN A 29 31.74 26.36 76.92
C GLN A 29 32.03 25.19 77.86
N THR A 30 31.53 24.02 77.49
CA THR A 30 31.74 22.73 78.15
C THR A 30 32.49 21.81 77.20
N ASP A 31 33.61 21.25 77.66
CA ASP A 31 34.35 20.23 76.92
C ASP A 31 33.62 18.89 77.04
N VAL A 32 33.27 18.30 75.90
CA VAL A 32 32.63 16.98 75.80
C VAL A 32 33.51 16.04 75.02
N ASP A 33 33.78 14.85 75.57
CA ASP A 33 34.54 13.80 74.90
C ASP A 33 33.64 13.06 73.90
N MET A 34 33.98 13.14 72.61
CA MET A 34 33.24 12.55 71.51
C MET A 34 33.84 11.19 71.06
N GLY A 35 34.72 10.58 71.85
CA GLY A 35 35.26 9.25 71.53
C GLY A 35 36.25 9.27 70.36
N GLY A 36 37.07 10.32 70.26
CA GLY A 36 38.09 10.48 69.22
C GLY A 36 38.58 11.92 69.08
N TRP A 37 37.76 12.88 69.50
CA TRP A 37 38.06 14.31 69.59
C TRP A 37 37.25 14.96 70.73
N THR A 38 37.56 16.21 71.07
CA THR A 38 36.86 16.97 72.12
C THR A 38 36.06 18.11 71.50
N ALA A 39 34.75 18.12 71.76
CA ALA A 39 33.83 19.18 71.35
C ALA A 39 33.76 20.27 72.43
N HIS A 40 33.71 21.54 72.03
CA HIS A 40 33.58 22.68 72.94
C HIS A 40 32.17 23.29 72.81
N ALA A 41 31.21 22.79 73.59
CA ALA A 41 29.79 23.11 73.42
C ALA A 41 29.30 24.19 74.40
N PHE A 42 28.56 25.20 73.93
CA PHE A 42 27.91 26.20 74.81
C PHE A 42 26.72 25.59 75.55
N ILE A 43 25.92 24.79 74.84
CA ILE A 43 24.77 24.08 75.38
C ILE A 43 24.96 22.60 75.07
N VAL A 44 24.86 21.77 76.10
CA VAL A 44 24.86 20.30 75.99
C VAL A 44 23.47 19.80 76.38
N ILE A 45 22.86 19.02 75.50
CA ILE A 45 21.57 18.35 75.69
C ILE A 45 21.83 16.84 75.64
N ASP A 46 21.75 16.19 76.79
CA ASP A 46 22.00 14.77 76.97
C ASP A 46 20.79 14.00 77.54
N GLU A 47 19.67 14.68 77.76
CA GLU A 47 18.43 14.11 78.30
C GLU A 47 17.24 14.37 77.36
N PRO A 48 16.26 13.46 77.28
CA PRO A 48 15.03 13.67 76.51
C PRO A 48 14.24 14.89 76.98
N GLY A 49 13.63 15.64 76.07
CA GLY A 49 12.75 16.76 76.43
C GLY A 49 12.56 17.82 75.36
N GLU A 50 11.72 18.80 75.70
CA GLU A 50 11.52 20.02 74.89
C GLU A 50 12.39 21.16 75.44
N TYR A 51 13.14 21.78 74.54
CA TYR A 51 14.07 22.87 74.81
C TYR A 51 13.69 24.05 73.92
N THR A 52 13.40 25.20 74.53
CA THR A 52 13.00 26.41 73.81
C THR A 52 14.07 27.47 73.98
N VAL A 53 14.57 28.00 72.88
CA VAL A 53 15.54 29.10 72.90
C VAL A 53 14.80 30.43 73.06
N ILE A 54 15.19 31.21 74.06
CA ILE A 54 14.55 32.51 74.36
C ILE A 54 15.50 33.70 74.20
N THR A 55 16.79 33.46 73.98
CA THR A 55 17.79 34.49 73.63
C THR A 55 18.66 34.05 72.46
N GLY A 56 18.94 34.97 71.53
CA GLY A 56 19.79 34.72 70.38
C GLY A 56 21.26 34.61 70.75
N PHE A 57 22.06 34.09 69.81
CA PHE A 57 23.50 33.91 69.97
C PHE A 57 24.26 34.80 68.96
N ALA A 58 25.12 35.67 69.46
CA ALA A 58 26.01 36.47 68.62
C ALA A 58 27.43 36.42 69.20
N ASN A 59 28.34 35.72 68.53
CA ASN A 59 29.73 35.61 68.97
C ASN A 59 30.69 35.67 67.77
N ASN A 60 31.53 36.70 67.76
CA ASN A 60 32.50 36.95 66.69
C ASN A 60 33.90 36.38 67.00
N SER A 61 34.03 35.47 67.98
CA SER A 61 35.32 34.90 68.39
C SER A 61 35.20 33.41 68.76
N LEU A 62 34.73 32.59 67.83
CA LEU A 62 34.68 31.14 67.98
C LEU A 62 35.97 30.48 67.50
N ASP A 63 36.35 29.38 68.13
CA ASP A 63 37.41 28.50 67.63
C ASP A 63 36.84 27.45 66.67
N SER A 64 37.71 26.65 66.05
CA SER A 64 37.34 25.70 64.99
C SER A 64 36.58 24.46 65.47
N ASN A 65 36.35 24.29 66.77
CA ASN A 65 35.68 23.12 67.35
C ASN A 65 34.50 23.54 68.26
N SER A 66 34.12 24.81 68.22
CA SER A 66 33.02 25.35 69.02
C SER A 66 31.67 24.88 68.48
N ILE A 67 30.82 24.36 69.36
CA ILE A 67 29.45 23.95 69.05
C ILE A 67 28.49 24.81 69.88
N VAL A 68 27.42 25.35 69.29
CA VAL A 68 26.43 26.10 70.09
C VAL A 68 25.49 25.14 70.82
N PHE A 69 24.87 24.20 70.09
CA PHE A 69 24.02 23.16 70.64
C PHE A 69 24.58 21.78 70.32
N LEU A 70 25.04 21.06 71.33
CA LEU A 70 25.45 19.67 71.21
C LEU A 70 24.37 18.77 71.82
N ILE A 71 23.70 17.98 70.98
CA ILE A 71 22.74 16.94 71.37
C ILE A 71 23.49 15.60 71.33
N ASN A 72 23.64 14.91 72.46
CA ASN A 72 24.62 13.83 72.55
C ASN A 72 24.08 12.60 73.27
N ASN A 73 24.14 11.43 72.62
CA ASN A 73 23.78 10.13 73.18
C ASN A 73 22.38 10.10 73.82
N THR A 74 21.38 10.69 73.16
CA THR A 74 20.04 10.87 73.74
C THR A 74 18.94 10.61 72.71
N GLU A 75 17.68 10.66 73.13
CA GLU A 75 16.52 10.42 72.26
C GLU A 75 15.36 11.34 72.59
N ASN A 76 14.45 11.55 71.64
CA ASN A 76 13.22 12.32 71.83
C ASN A 76 13.48 13.75 72.33
N VAL A 77 14.35 14.48 71.63
CA VAL A 77 14.68 15.89 71.93
C VAL A 77 13.98 16.78 70.92
N THR A 78 13.34 17.84 71.38
CA THR A 78 12.89 18.95 70.52
C THR A 78 13.62 20.22 70.90
N LEU A 79 14.42 20.74 69.98
CA LEU A 79 15.04 22.05 70.04
C LEU A 79 14.21 23.03 69.19
N ASP A 80 13.38 23.82 69.87
CA ASP A 80 12.64 24.92 69.26
C ASP A 80 13.43 26.22 69.43
N CYS A 81 13.98 26.71 68.33
CA CYS A 81 14.78 27.93 68.33
C CYS A 81 13.92 29.20 68.32
N ASN A 82 12.59 29.08 68.23
CA ASN A 82 11.62 30.18 68.36
C ASN A 82 11.95 31.40 67.48
N GLU A 83 12.42 31.16 66.25
CA GLU A 83 12.84 32.17 65.26
C GLU A 83 13.97 33.10 65.74
N MET A 84 14.69 32.71 66.79
CA MET A 84 15.76 33.52 67.35
C MET A 84 16.96 33.54 66.40
N SER A 85 17.57 34.72 66.23
CA SER A 85 18.71 34.89 65.33
C SER A 85 20.02 34.41 65.96
N PHE A 86 20.77 33.63 65.19
CA PHE A 86 22.11 33.14 65.48
C PHE A 86 23.07 33.66 64.41
N THR A 87 24.13 34.36 64.82
CA THR A 87 25.12 34.92 63.89
C THR A 87 26.54 34.66 64.37
N THR A 88 27.37 34.07 63.50
CA THR A 88 28.79 33.80 63.79
C THR A 88 29.68 34.40 62.69
N ASN A 89 30.19 35.63 62.87
CA ASN A 89 31.00 36.31 61.83
C ASN A 89 32.49 35.86 61.81
N THR A 90 32.79 34.57 62.01
CA THR A 90 34.18 34.11 62.10
C THR A 90 34.57 33.15 61.00
N THR A 91 35.75 33.36 60.42
CA THR A 91 36.44 32.45 59.50
C THR A 91 36.92 31.14 60.14
N ASN A 92 36.43 30.80 61.34
CA ASN A 92 36.80 29.61 62.13
C ASN A 92 35.59 28.66 62.19
N SER A 93 35.85 27.35 62.15
CA SER A 93 34.85 26.28 61.98
C SER A 93 33.91 26.00 63.15
N SER A 94 33.01 26.92 63.49
CA SER A 94 31.97 26.63 64.49
C SER A 94 30.76 25.92 63.90
N ILE A 95 30.16 25.00 64.66
CA ILE A 95 28.93 24.28 64.32
C ILE A 95 27.77 24.81 65.16
N LEU A 96 26.62 25.12 64.55
CA LEU A 96 25.48 25.65 65.30
C LEU A 96 24.74 24.54 66.07
N VAL A 97 24.33 23.47 65.40
CA VAL A 97 23.69 22.29 65.99
C VAL A 97 24.45 21.05 65.56
N TYR A 98 24.94 20.28 66.55
CA TYR A 98 25.54 18.98 66.34
C TYR A 98 24.76 17.93 67.13
N ALA A 99 24.17 16.96 66.46
CA ALA A 99 23.52 15.82 67.10
C ALA A 99 24.34 14.56 66.82
N TYR A 100 24.65 13.80 67.87
CA TYR A 100 25.49 12.61 67.79
C TYR A 100 24.85 11.41 68.47
N ASN A 101 24.87 10.26 67.81
CA ASN A 101 24.43 8.96 68.33
C ASN A 101 23.09 9.05 69.07
N SER A 102 22.07 9.58 68.38
CA SER A 102 20.80 9.99 68.96
C SER A 102 19.63 9.57 68.07
N THR A 103 18.39 9.61 68.56
CA THR A 103 17.21 9.24 67.74
C THR A 103 16.03 10.15 68.03
N ASN A 104 15.20 10.43 67.03
CA ASN A 104 14.00 11.26 67.17
C ASN A 104 14.31 12.66 67.72
N ILE A 105 15.22 13.35 67.02
CA ILE A 105 15.64 14.72 67.32
C ILE A 105 14.88 15.67 66.39
N VAL A 106 14.25 16.70 66.96
CA VAL A 106 13.53 17.73 66.21
C VAL A 106 14.27 19.06 66.39
N VAL A 107 14.72 19.65 65.30
CA VAL A 107 15.28 21.02 65.27
C VAL A 107 14.32 21.88 64.44
N LYS A 108 13.77 22.94 65.04
CA LYS A 108 12.78 23.78 64.34
C LYS A 108 12.90 25.26 64.63
N ASN A 109 12.39 26.06 63.70
CA ASN A 109 12.33 27.52 63.79
C ASN A 109 13.71 28.17 64.02
N LEU A 110 14.78 27.58 63.46
CA LEU A 110 16.14 28.09 63.60
C LEU A 110 16.35 29.24 62.60
N ASN A 111 16.78 30.41 63.08
CA ASN A 111 17.22 31.51 62.21
C ASN A 111 18.75 31.64 62.31
N ALA A 112 19.46 30.94 61.43
CA ALA A 112 20.92 30.96 61.34
C ALA A 112 21.35 31.96 60.26
N ASN A 113 21.75 33.15 60.68
CA ASN A 113 22.26 34.19 59.79
C ASN A 113 23.79 34.18 59.84
N TRP A 114 24.39 33.42 58.92
CA TRP A 114 25.83 33.27 58.74
C TRP A 114 26.49 32.37 59.79
N SER A 115 26.63 31.09 59.46
CA SER A 115 27.41 30.06 60.16
C SER A 115 28.39 29.37 59.20
N LYS A 116 29.43 28.70 59.73
CA LYS A 116 30.21 27.78 58.91
C LYS A 116 29.42 26.49 58.68
N ASP A 117 29.21 25.68 59.70
CA ASP A 117 28.35 24.49 59.58
C ASP A 117 27.12 24.69 60.47
N THR A 118 25.92 24.45 59.94
CA THR A 118 24.68 24.81 60.66
C THR A 118 24.10 23.62 61.41
N ILE A 119 23.68 22.56 60.71
CA ILE A 119 23.13 21.36 61.35
C ILE A 119 23.94 20.15 60.88
N ILE A 120 24.54 19.42 61.81
CA ILE A 120 25.22 18.15 61.54
C ILE A 120 24.61 17.06 62.42
N PHE A 121 24.09 16.03 61.78
CA PHE A 121 23.55 14.83 62.41
C PHE A 121 24.47 13.66 62.06
N GLU A 122 25.13 13.08 63.06
CA GLU A 122 26.02 11.93 62.91
C GLU A 122 25.47 10.74 63.71
N ASN A 123 25.13 9.66 62.99
CA ASN A 123 24.43 8.50 63.54
C ASN A 123 23.15 8.92 64.29
N VAL A 124 22.29 9.69 63.60
CA VAL A 124 21.03 10.21 64.14
C VAL A 124 19.83 9.78 63.29
N ASN A 125 18.95 8.98 63.88
CA ASN A 125 17.86 8.36 63.12
C ASN A 125 16.48 8.97 63.43
N ASP A 126 15.54 8.82 62.49
CA ASP A 126 14.11 9.17 62.65
C ASP A 126 13.88 10.61 63.12
N SER A 127 14.68 11.55 62.61
CA SER A 127 14.79 12.92 63.14
C SER A 127 14.23 13.96 62.17
N THR A 128 13.83 15.13 62.68
CA THR A 128 13.15 16.19 61.91
C THR A 128 13.91 17.51 61.96
N ILE A 129 14.07 18.16 60.81
CA ILE A 129 14.58 19.53 60.68
C ILE A 129 13.52 20.34 59.93
N GLU A 130 12.92 21.33 60.58
CA GLU A 130 11.80 22.07 59.98
C GLU A 130 11.78 23.58 60.18
N ASN A 131 11.16 24.28 59.23
CA ASN A 131 10.83 25.71 59.30
C ASN A 131 12.01 26.61 59.70
N SER A 132 13.21 26.32 59.20
CA SER A 132 14.43 27.04 59.56
C SER A 132 14.96 27.89 58.40
N GLU A 133 15.45 29.09 58.70
CA GLU A 133 16.15 29.99 57.79
C GLU A 133 17.66 29.84 58.02
N ILE A 134 18.39 29.33 57.03
CA ILE A 134 19.81 28.97 57.14
C ILE A 134 20.61 29.69 56.07
N ILE A 135 21.54 30.54 56.49
CA ILE A 135 22.55 31.17 55.63
C ILE A 135 23.92 30.70 56.13
N THR A 136 24.67 29.99 55.28
CA THR A 136 25.88 29.28 55.70
C THR A 136 27.02 29.40 54.68
N GLU A 137 28.27 29.28 55.14
CA GLU A 137 29.46 29.14 54.27
C GLU A 137 29.90 27.68 54.12
N GLY A 138 29.57 26.78 55.04
CA GLY A 138 29.87 25.34 55.00
C GLY A 138 28.62 24.49 54.81
N TYR A 139 28.49 23.37 55.53
CA TYR A 139 27.32 22.50 55.45
C TYR A 139 26.09 23.16 56.07
N SER A 140 25.00 23.28 55.30
CA SER A 140 23.73 23.75 55.85
C SER A 140 23.07 22.66 56.69
N ILE A 141 22.87 21.49 56.08
CA ILE A 141 22.40 20.27 56.73
C ILE A 141 23.30 19.13 56.24
N LYS A 142 24.02 18.51 57.17
CA LYS A 142 24.78 17.28 56.93
C LYS A 142 24.17 16.12 57.69
N LEU A 143 23.87 15.04 56.99
CA LEU A 143 23.48 13.75 57.56
C LEU A 143 24.62 12.75 57.34
N GLU A 144 25.21 12.22 58.40
CA GLU A 144 26.28 11.21 58.36
C GLU A 144 25.79 9.96 59.06
N ASP A 145 25.78 8.83 58.35
CA ASP A 145 25.25 7.53 58.85
C ASP A 145 23.87 7.66 59.54
N SER A 146 23.00 8.50 58.97
CA SER A 146 21.72 8.91 59.57
C SER A 146 20.55 8.59 58.63
N TYR A 147 19.52 7.92 59.15
CA TYR A 147 18.42 7.36 58.35
C TYR A 147 17.05 7.84 58.83
N GLY A 148 16.05 7.84 57.94
CA GLY A 148 14.68 8.20 58.33
C GLY A 148 14.46 9.70 58.60
N ALA A 149 15.34 10.57 58.08
CA ALA A 149 15.27 12.01 58.34
C ALA A 149 14.11 12.68 57.60
N THR A 150 13.39 13.57 58.29
CA THR A 150 12.39 14.48 57.70
C THR A 150 12.96 15.90 57.64
N ILE A 151 13.10 16.47 56.45
CA ILE A 151 13.61 17.84 56.25
C ILE A 151 12.53 18.66 55.54
N SER A 152 11.96 19.67 56.20
CA SER A 152 10.79 20.35 55.64
C SER A 152 10.65 21.85 55.88
N GLY A 153 10.17 22.58 54.88
CA GLY A 153 9.84 24.01 55.02
C GLY A 153 11.05 24.90 55.34
N ASN A 154 12.27 24.45 55.08
CA ASN A 154 13.47 25.23 55.36
C ASN A 154 13.82 26.16 54.18
N ASP A 155 14.37 27.34 54.48
CA ASP A 155 14.95 28.28 53.51
C ASP A 155 16.48 28.28 53.68
N ILE A 156 17.18 27.68 52.73
CA ILE A 156 18.61 27.39 52.77
C ILE A 156 19.32 28.24 51.72
N THR A 157 20.35 28.97 52.14
CA THR A 157 21.27 29.70 51.26
C THR A 157 22.71 29.38 51.61
N VAL A 158 23.46 28.82 50.66
CA VAL A 158 24.89 28.50 50.80
C VAL A 158 25.72 29.50 50.00
N ALA A 159 26.58 30.26 50.69
CA ALA A 159 27.36 31.35 50.09
C ALA A 159 28.88 31.19 50.36
N ASN A 160 29.70 31.25 49.29
CA ASN A 160 31.16 31.40 49.36
C ASN A 160 31.99 30.32 50.10
N GLY A 161 31.46 29.13 50.38
CA GLY A 161 32.29 28.02 50.91
C GLY A 161 31.97 26.64 50.33
N GLU A 162 31.41 25.70 51.12
CA GLU A 162 30.99 24.37 50.63
C GLU A 162 29.92 24.51 49.53
N TYR A 163 29.67 23.42 48.83
CA TYR A 163 28.94 23.45 47.56
C TYR A 163 27.61 22.69 47.60
N TYR A 164 27.16 22.27 48.78
CA TYR A 164 25.99 21.41 48.95
C TYR A 164 24.90 22.10 49.76
N GLY A 165 23.66 22.07 49.27
CA GLY A 165 22.48 22.45 50.04
C GLY A 165 22.26 21.47 51.18
N ILE A 166 21.73 20.28 50.88
CA ILE A 166 21.59 19.16 51.81
C ILE A 166 22.60 18.08 51.40
N TYR A 167 23.50 17.73 52.32
CA TYR A 167 24.56 16.76 52.09
C TYR A 167 24.33 15.49 52.92
N ILE A 168 24.35 14.33 52.26
CA ILE A 168 24.23 13.02 52.89
C ILE A 168 25.53 12.24 52.67
N ASP A 169 26.25 12.01 53.76
CA ASP A 169 27.45 11.17 53.84
C ASP A 169 27.03 9.72 54.09
N GLY A 170 26.55 9.06 53.04
CA GLY A 170 25.96 7.73 53.10
C GLY A 170 24.78 7.59 52.13
N ASN A 171 23.81 6.75 52.49
CA ASN A 171 22.54 6.63 51.76
C ASN A 171 21.52 7.63 52.32
N LEU A 172 20.74 8.27 51.45
CA LEU A 172 19.46 8.82 51.84
C LEU A 172 18.43 7.68 51.85
N GLU A 173 18.22 7.06 53.01
CA GLU A 173 17.34 5.91 53.17
C GLU A 173 16.14 6.24 54.07
N ASN A 174 14.93 5.91 53.60
CA ASN A 174 13.66 6.17 54.28
C ASN A 174 13.44 7.67 54.60
N GLY A 175 14.06 8.57 53.84
CA GLY A 175 14.02 10.02 54.09
C GLY A 175 12.78 10.69 53.49
N THR A 176 12.36 11.81 54.08
CA THR A 176 11.30 12.67 53.53
C THR A 176 11.80 14.12 53.46
N ILE A 177 12.07 14.61 52.25
CA ILE A 177 12.55 15.99 52.02
C ILE A 177 11.48 16.75 51.26
N PHE A 178 10.80 17.72 51.89
CA PHE A 178 9.69 18.41 51.24
C PHE A 178 9.52 19.90 51.54
N GLY A 179 9.08 20.66 50.54
CA GLY A 179 8.74 22.07 50.71
C GLY A 179 9.91 22.98 51.09
N ASN A 180 11.16 22.56 50.83
CA ASN A 180 12.33 23.36 51.13
C ASN A 180 12.68 24.30 49.97
N THR A 181 13.22 25.48 50.28
CA THR A 181 13.86 26.37 49.32
C THR A 181 15.37 26.26 49.49
N ILE A 182 16.11 25.92 48.45
CA ILE A 182 17.56 25.67 48.50
C ILE A 182 18.24 26.53 47.43
N ASN A 183 19.10 27.46 47.84
CA ASN A 183 19.86 28.34 46.97
C ASN A 183 21.36 28.10 47.17
N VAL A 184 22.06 27.65 46.14
CA VAL A 184 23.52 27.41 46.18
C VAL A 184 24.19 28.16 45.05
N THR A 185 25.15 29.02 45.38
CA THR A 185 25.96 29.76 44.38
C THR A 185 27.43 29.64 44.72
N ASN A 186 28.23 29.09 43.79
CA ASN A 186 29.66 28.89 43.98
C ASN A 186 30.42 28.89 42.64
N ASN A 187 31.75 28.97 42.69
CA ASN A 187 32.62 28.79 41.52
C ASN A 187 33.13 27.34 41.41
N ASN A 188 32.44 26.37 42.02
CA ASN A 188 32.77 24.94 42.03
C ASN A 188 31.49 24.12 41.72
N ASN A 189 31.55 22.79 41.75
CA ASN A 189 30.38 21.93 41.55
C ASN A 189 29.33 22.20 42.63
N VAL A 190 28.17 22.74 42.28
CA VAL A 190 27.10 23.04 43.24
C VAL A 190 26.04 21.95 43.24
N CYS A 191 25.53 21.55 44.41
CA CYS A 191 24.48 20.54 44.50
C CYS A 191 23.33 21.00 45.41
N GLY A 192 22.09 20.68 45.03
CA GLY A 192 20.90 20.91 45.83
C GLY A 192 20.77 19.89 46.95
N ILE A 193 20.43 18.65 46.58
CA ILE A 193 20.36 17.48 47.46
C ILE A 193 21.36 16.47 46.92
N TYR A 194 22.37 16.13 47.73
CA TYR A 194 23.49 15.29 47.29
C TYR A 194 23.74 14.16 48.27
N THR A 195 23.90 12.94 47.75
CA THR A 195 24.29 11.75 48.51
C THR A 195 25.47 11.05 47.85
N VAL A 196 26.49 10.68 48.63
CA VAL A 196 27.69 9.93 48.14
C VAL A 196 27.42 8.44 47.85
N SER A 197 26.18 7.99 48.03
CA SER A 197 25.76 6.60 47.88
C SER A 197 24.42 6.52 47.12
N ASN A 198 23.42 5.82 47.65
CA ASN A 198 22.11 5.64 47.02
C ASN A 198 21.04 6.54 47.66
N ILE A 199 20.01 6.86 46.88
CA ILE A 199 18.74 7.36 47.41
C ILE A 199 17.76 6.19 47.39
N THR A 200 17.24 5.77 48.54
CA THR A 200 16.36 4.59 48.63
C THR A 200 15.14 4.81 49.52
N ASN A 201 14.00 4.27 49.10
CA ASN A 201 12.74 4.27 49.88
C ASN A 201 12.34 5.68 50.38
N SER A 202 12.65 6.73 49.63
CA SER A 202 12.56 8.10 50.08
C SER A 202 11.56 8.92 49.25
N VAL A 203 11.05 10.00 49.86
CA VAL A 203 10.14 10.95 49.23
C VAL A 203 10.80 12.32 49.17
N ILE A 204 10.96 12.86 47.96
CA ILE A 204 11.52 14.19 47.72
C ILE A 204 10.47 14.99 46.95
N SER A 205 9.78 15.93 47.61
CA SER A 205 8.63 16.59 46.98
C SER A 205 8.45 18.08 47.26
N GLY A 206 7.97 18.83 46.27
CA GLY A 206 7.62 20.25 46.45
C GLY A 206 8.80 21.16 46.80
N ASN A 207 10.05 20.74 46.55
CA ASN A 207 11.22 21.56 46.85
C ASN A 207 11.51 22.54 45.71
N THR A 208 11.96 23.74 46.05
CA THR A 208 12.48 24.74 45.10
C THR A 208 14.00 24.80 45.23
N ILE A 209 14.72 24.33 44.21
CA ILE A 209 16.18 24.24 44.20
C ILE A 209 16.73 25.17 43.12
N LYS A 210 17.61 26.10 43.50
CA LYS A 210 18.25 27.04 42.60
C LYS A 210 19.77 26.95 42.71
N LEU A 211 20.40 26.61 41.60
CA LEU A 211 21.83 26.35 41.52
C LEU A 211 22.51 27.27 40.51
N ASN A 212 23.67 27.80 40.88
CA ASN A 212 24.48 28.65 40.00
C ASN A 212 25.96 28.33 40.19
N SER A 213 26.58 27.70 39.18
CA SER A 213 28.03 27.47 39.10
C SER A 213 28.66 28.23 37.94
N THR A 214 29.52 29.20 38.23
CA THR A 214 30.14 30.01 37.17
C THR A 214 31.40 29.40 36.56
N SER A 215 31.81 28.18 36.95
CA SER A 215 33.07 27.57 36.48
C SER A 215 33.08 26.04 36.41
N TYR A 216 32.13 25.37 37.05
CA TYR A 216 32.04 23.91 37.12
C TYR A 216 30.57 23.48 36.91
N GLY A 217 30.19 22.29 37.38
CA GLY A 217 28.85 21.73 37.14
C GLY A 217 27.82 22.10 38.20
N ALA A 218 26.57 21.70 37.96
CA ALA A 218 25.47 21.84 38.91
C ALA A 218 24.63 20.56 38.97
N CYS A 219 24.26 20.11 40.18
CA CYS A 219 23.54 18.87 40.42
C CYS A 219 22.28 19.10 41.26
N GLY A 220 21.09 18.84 40.72
CA GLY A 220 19.80 19.03 41.42
C GLY A 220 19.61 18.06 42.59
N ILE A 221 19.09 16.88 42.29
CA ILE A 221 18.93 15.72 43.18
C ILE A 221 19.88 14.64 42.68
N TYR A 222 20.91 14.36 43.45
CA TYR A 222 22.05 13.61 42.93
C TYR A 222 22.46 12.46 43.86
N ALA A 223 22.55 11.27 43.28
CA ALA A 223 23.12 10.08 43.87
C ALA A 223 24.37 9.66 43.09
N ASP A 224 25.48 9.45 43.80
CA ASP A 224 26.68 8.87 43.17
C ASP A 224 26.40 7.45 42.62
N TYR A 225 25.48 6.70 43.22
CA TYR A 225 25.08 5.35 42.78
C TYR A 225 23.61 5.34 42.31
N SER A 226 22.74 4.52 42.92
CA SER A 226 21.39 4.26 42.42
C SER A 226 20.31 5.10 43.11
N ILE A 227 19.21 5.30 42.39
CA ILE A 227 17.95 5.86 42.91
C ILE A 227 16.90 4.74 42.86
N GLU A 228 16.54 4.18 44.01
CA GLU A 228 15.69 2.98 44.10
C GLU A 228 14.46 3.13 45.00
N ASN A 229 13.27 2.78 44.50
CA ASN A 229 12.02 2.77 45.26
C ASN A 229 11.64 4.14 45.82
N ASN A 230 11.79 5.21 45.04
CA ASN A 230 11.56 6.59 45.50
C ASN A 230 10.32 7.23 44.86
N THR A 231 9.86 8.30 45.49
CA THR A 231 8.91 9.25 44.90
C THR A 231 9.56 10.63 44.84
N ILE A 232 9.75 11.16 43.64
CA ILE A 232 10.33 12.49 43.39
C ILE A 232 9.27 13.32 42.67
N SER A 233 8.56 14.21 43.37
CA SER A 233 7.41 14.89 42.76
C SER A 233 7.20 16.36 43.07
N GLY A 234 6.72 17.14 42.10
CA GLY A 234 6.40 18.55 42.29
C GLY A 234 7.59 19.44 42.62
N ASN A 235 8.82 19.01 42.36
CA ASN A 235 10.01 19.82 42.62
C ASN A 235 10.25 20.81 41.48
N THR A 236 10.72 22.02 41.80
CA THR A 236 11.19 23.01 40.82
C THR A 236 12.69 23.15 40.96
N ILE A 237 13.44 22.74 39.94
CA ILE A 237 14.91 22.76 39.92
C ILE A 237 15.38 23.67 38.79
N THR A 238 16.00 24.79 39.13
CA THR A 238 16.64 25.70 38.18
C THR A 238 18.14 25.65 38.37
N ALA A 239 18.90 25.36 37.32
CA ALA A 239 20.35 25.25 37.41
C ALA A 239 21.05 25.89 36.21
N TYR A 240 22.01 26.76 36.52
CA TYR A 240 22.98 27.27 35.54
C TYR A 240 24.38 26.77 35.92
N ALA A 241 25.11 26.26 34.94
CA ALA A 241 26.50 25.84 35.10
C ALA A 241 27.36 26.26 33.90
N TYR A 242 28.64 26.54 34.15
CA TYR A 242 29.60 26.67 33.05
C TYR A 242 29.90 25.31 32.40
N LYS A 243 29.97 24.25 33.21
CA LYS A 243 30.14 22.86 32.75
C LYS A 243 28.77 22.15 32.78
N GLN A 244 28.77 20.85 33.04
CA GLN A 244 27.60 19.98 33.01
C GLN A 244 26.51 20.36 34.03
N VAL A 245 25.24 20.22 33.65
CA VAL A 245 24.09 20.23 34.56
C VAL A 245 23.48 18.84 34.63
N SER A 246 23.21 18.36 35.84
CA SER A 246 22.49 17.12 36.09
C SER A 246 21.27 17.39 36.99
N GLY A 247 20.07 17.07 36.52
CA GLY A 247 18.83 17.29 37.28
C GLY A 247 18.61 16.24 38.36
N VAL A 248 17.91 15.16 38.02
CA VAL A 248 17.79 13.94 38.82
C VAL A 248 18.77 12.91 38.26
N CYS A 249 19.81 12.57 39.03
CA CYS A 249 20.94 11.81 38.50
C CYS A 249 21.34 10.63 39.39
N ALA A 250 21.43 9.45 38.77
CA ALA A 250 22.07 8.24 39.28
C ALA A 250 23.39 8.01 38.50
N TYR A 251 24.51 8.53 39.02
CA TYR A 251 25.72 8.74 38.22
C TYR A 251 26.56 7.48 37.94
N TYR A 252 26.57 6.52 38.86
CA TYR A 252 27.19 5.20 38.67
C TYR A 252 26.21 4.06 38.94
N GLY A 253 24.91 4.31 38.80
CA GLY A 253 23.85 3.38 39.15
C GLY A 253 22.64 3.44 38.24
N ASP A 254 21.58 2.79 38.72
CA ASP A 254 20.30 2.66 38.05
C ASP A 254 19.26 3.60 38.66
N ILE A 255 18.23 3.92 37.88
CA ILE A 255 16.94 4.40 38.40
C ILE A 255 15.99 3.20 38.40
N LEU A 256 15.56 2.74 39.57
CA LEU A 256 14.75 1.53 39.73
C LEU A 256 13.51 1.78 40.57
N ASN A 257 12.35 1.27 40.13
CA ASN A 257 11.08 1.32 40.85
C ASN A 257 10.73 2.73 41.36
N THR A 258 11.08 3.77 40.60
CA THR A 258 10.99 5.16 41.05
C THR A 258 9.92 5.91 40.26
N THR A 259 9.15 6.72 40.96
CA THR A 259 8.12 7.60 40.40
C THR A 259 8.64 9.03 40.38
N MET A 260 8.65 9.67 39.21
CA MET A 260 9.06 11.06 38.99
C MET A 260 7.92 11.84 38.33
N GLU A 261 7.21 12.64 39.12
CA GLU A 261 5.94 13.25 38.70
C GLU A 261 5.91 14.77 38.87
N ASP A 262 5.38 15.48 37.88
CA ASP A 262 5.08 16.93 37.97
C ASP A 262 6.29 17.81 38.38
N ASN A 263 7.51 17.40 38.05
CA ASN A 263 8.71 18.21 38.32
C ASN A 263 8.94 19.23 37.21
N VAL A 264 9.52 20.37 37.56
CA VAL A 264 9.91 21.44 36.64
C VAL A 264 11.43 21.57 36.65
N PHE A 265 12.04 21.45 35.49
CA PHE A 265 13.48 21.54 35.28
C PHE A 265 13.79 22.69 34.31
N ASP A 266 14.66 23.61 34.72
CA ASP A 266 15.11 24.74 33.90
C ASP A 266 16.63 24.81 33.96
N PHE A 267 17.28 24.24 32.94
CA PHE A 267 18.70 23.92 32.95
C PHE A 267 19.46 24.58 31.79
N THR A 268 20.62 25.16 32.11
CA THR A 268 21.52 25.76 31.12
C THR A 268 22.97 25.41 31.43
N SER A 269 23.68 24.91 30.42
CA SER A 269 25.13 24.66 30.42
C SER A 269 25.81 25.43 29.29
N ASP A 270 26.80 26.26 29.61
CA ASP A 270 27.51 27.09 28.62
C ASP A 270 28.62 26.34 27.85
N ASN A 271 29.14 25.22 28.38
CA ASN A 271 30.33 24.56 27.82
C ASN A 271 30.23 23.04 27.68
N GLN A 272 29.24 22.39 28.29
CA GLN A 272 29.13 20.94 28.36
C GLN A 272 27.66 20.48 28.24
N GLU A 273 27.33 19.30 28.76
CA GLU A 273 26.06 18.62 28.59
C GLU A 273 25.02 19.03 29.63
N VAL A 274 23.74 18.85 29.31
CA VAL A 274 22.62 18.91 30.25
C VAL A 274 21.90 17.58 30.25
N TYR A 275 21.80 16.95 31.41
CA TYR A 275 21.03 15.73 31.61
C TYR A 275 19.93 15.95 32.64
N SER A 276 18.67 15.96 32.21
CA SER A 276 17.58 16.36 33.11
C SER A 276 17.16 15.22 34.04
N ILE A 277 16.83 14.04 33.50
CA ILE A 277 16.69 12.80 34.25
C ILE A 277 17.68 11.79 33.67
N TYR A 278 18.59 11.30 34.49
CA TYR A 278 19.75 10.53 34.02
C TYR A 278 20.03 9.31 34.90
N ALA A 279 20.11 8.15 34.25
CA ALA A 279 20.77 6.97 34.78
C ALA A 279 22.01 6.67 33.94
N ASN A 280 23.13 6.39 34.59
CA ASN A 280 24.32 5.95 33.87
C ASN A 280 24.15 4.53 33.30
N TYR A 281 23.36 3.69 33.96
CA TYR A 281 23.01 2.36 33.47
C TYR A 281 21.53 2.33 33.07
N ASN A 282 20.66 1.70 33.87
CA ASN A 282 19.30 1.39 33.45
C ASN A 282 18.25 2.29 34.10
N ILE A 283 17.13 2.48 33.39
CA ILE A 283 15.88 2.99 33.97
C ILE A 283 14.86 1.86 33.92
N THR A 284 14.53 1.31 35.09
CA THR A 284 13.76 0.07 35.19
C THR A 284 12.55 0.21 36.10
N ASN A 285 11.40 -0.34 35.69
CA ASN A 285 10.13 -0.36 36.44
C ASN A 285 9.73 1.03 36.97
N SER A 286 10.05 2.10 36.23
CA SER A 286 9.91 3.47 36.72
C SER A 286 8.84 4.22 35.94
N VAL A 287 8.23 5.21 36.59
CA VAL A 287 7.18 6.07 36.00
C VAL A 287 7.70 7.50 35.99
N ILE A 288 7.78 8.10 34.82
CA ILE A 288 8.21 9.48 34.61
C ILE A 288 7.07 10.22 33.91
N SER A 289 6.32 11.04 34.64
CA SER A 289 5.12 11.66 34.08
C SER A 289 4.85 13.11 34.48
N GLY A 290 4.23 13.87 33.58
CA GLY A 290 3.83 15.26 33.85
C GLY A 290 4.98 16.25 34.07
N ASN A 291 6.23 15.85 33.80
CA ASN A 291 7.39 16.71 34.03
C ASN A 291 7.51 17.76 32.92
N ASN A 292 7.98 18.96 33.27
CA ASN A 292 8.29 20.04 32.33
C ASN A 292 9.80 20.27 32.33
N ILE A 293 10.45 19.97 31.21
CA ILE A 293 11.90 19.91 31.06
C ILE A 293 12.36 20.94 30.05
N THR A 294 13.16 21.92 30.47
CA THR A 294 13.93 22.80 29.59
C THR A 294 15.42 22.53 29.78
N ALA A 295 16.10 22.12 28.71
CA ALA A 295 17.50 21.73 28.72
C ALA A 295 18.27 22.43 27.59
N CYS A 296 19.08 23.44 27.93
CA CYS A 296 19.93 24.12 26.97
C CYS A 296 21.40 23.80 27.21
N ALA A 297 22.08 23.21 26.24
CA ALA A 297 23.47 22.79 26.34
C ALA A 297 24.34 23.35 25.21
N ARG A 298 25.66 23.27 25.39
CA ARG A 298 26.60 23.45 24.28
C ARG A 298 26.72 22.17 23.43
N TYR A 299 26.87 21.01 24.08
CA TYR A 299 27.07 19.72 23.41
C TYR A 299 25.80 18.85 23.44
N TRP A 300 25.55 18.08 24.50
CA TRP A 300 24.39 17.19 24.55
C TRP A 300 23.31 17.76 25.46
N ALA A 301 22.08 17.84 24.95
CA ALA A 301 20.91 18.23 25.73
C ALA A 301 19.91 17.08 25.77
N TRP A 302 19.78 16.42 26.93
CA TRP A 302 18.88 15.28 27.11
C TRP A 302 17.73 15.58 28.07
N GLY A 303 16.54 15.18 27.65
CA GLY A 303 15.37 15.06 28.54
C GLY A 303 15.54 13.90 29.52
N ILE A 304 15.38 12.67 29.03
CA ILE A 304 15.52 11.44 29.82
C ILE A 304 16.57 10.54 29.17
N GLY A 305 17.57 10.12 29.92
CA GLY A 305 18.70 9.34 29.39
C GLY A 305 19.06 8.09 30.21
N ALA A 306 19.26 6.97 29.52
CA ALA A 306 19.93 5.76 30.00
C ALA A 306 21.23 5.53 29.20
N TYR A 307 22.37 5.96 29.75
CA TYR A 307 23.58 6.20 28.95
C TYR A 307 24.37 4.95 28.54
N TRP A 308 24.55 3.97 29.43
CA TRP A 308 25.20 2.68 29.14
C TRP A 308 24.25 1.50 29.39
N GLY A 309 22.94 1.75 29.38
CA GLY A 309 21.95 0.76 29.74
C GLY A 309 20.66 0.87 28.95
N GLU A 310 19.66 0.17 29.45
CA GLU A 310 18.35 0.02 28.82
C GLU A 310 17.24 0.71 29.61
N MET A 311 16.14 1.00 28.93
CA MET A 311 14.86 1.32 29.55
C MET A 311 13.99 0.07 29.54
N LEU A 312 13.65 -0.45 30.73
CA LEU A 312 12.94 -1.71 30.89
C LEU A 312 11.70 -1.54 31.78
N ASN A 313 10.52 -1.91 31.28
CA ASN A 313 9.25 -1.77 32.02
C ASN A 313 9.01 -0.33 32.49
N THR A 314 9.39 0.66 31.67
CA THR A 314 9.35 2.07 32.04
C THR A 314 8.18 2.76 31.36
N THR A 315 7.49 3.62 32.10
CA THR A 315 6.40 4.47 31.58
C THR A 315 6.88 5.92 31.54
N ILE A 316 6.88 6.52 30.36
CA ILE A 316 7.20 7.94 30.13
C ILE A 316 5.96 8.59 29.52
N GLU A 317 5.20 9.34 30.31
CA GLU A 317 3.91 9.85 29.85
C GLU A 317 3.63 11.33 30.16
N ASN A 318 3.01 12.04 29.23
CA ASN A 318 2.53 13.42 29.42
C ASN A 318 3.62 14.41 29.87
N ASN A 319 4.88 14.20 29.48
CA ASN A 319 5.97 15.13 29.77
C ASN A 319 6.08 16.18 28.65
N VAL A 320 6.61 17.35 28.98
CA VAL A 320 6.93 18.43 28.05
C VAL A 320 8.45 18.62 28.03
N PHE A 321 9.06 18.63 26.85
CA PHE A 321 10.49 18.80 26.65
C PHE A 321 10.78 19.96 25.72
N ASP A 322 11.76 20.78 26.09
CA ASP A 322 12.37 21.83 25.27
C ASP A 322 13.89 21.68 25.39
N ALA A 323 14.46 20.88 24.48
CA ALA A 323 15.88 20.54 24.45
C ALA A 323 16.59 21.30 23.32
N ALA A 324 17.71 21.97 23.63
CA ALA A 324 18.47 22.74 22.64
C ALA A 324 19.97 22.55 22.80
N SER A 325 20.66 22.27 21.70
CA SER A 325 22.12 22.18 21.60
C SER A 325 22.67 23.18 20.59
N ASN A 326 23.83 23.77 20.89
CA ASN A 326 24.48 24.76 20.04
C ASN A 326 25.60 24.19 19.15
N GLU A 327 26.14 23.00 19.46
CA GLU A 327 27.27 22.41 18.73
C GLU A 327 27.17 20.89 18.53
N SER A 328 26.11 20.20 19.00
CA SER A 328 25.95 18.74 18.82
C SER A 328 24.46 18.32 18.94
N TYR A 329 24.15 17.31 19.76
CA TYR A 329 22.86 16.60 19.77
C TYR A 329 21.84 17.13 20.79
N ALA A 330 20.56 17.07 20.44
CA ALA A 330 19.44 17.34 21.32
C ALA A 330 18.42 16.19 21.25
N ASP A 331 18.23 15.47 22.36
CA ASP A 331 17.39 14.28 22.42
C ASP A 331 16.32 14.41 23.51
N GLY A 332 15.06 14.14 23.14
CA GLY A 332 13.98 14.03 24.13
C GLY A 332 14.20 12.84 25.06
N ILE A 333 14.32 11.65 24.47
CA ILE A 333 14.52 10.38 25.17
C ILE A 333 15.70 9.64 24.52
N TYR A 334 16.70 9.28 25.32
CA TYR A 334 17.90 8.59 24.87
C TYR A 334 18.11 7.26 25.62
N ALA A 335 18.32 6.17 24.88
CA ALA A 335 18.72 4.88 25.43
C ALA A 335 19.83 4.23 24.59
N ASN A 336 20.96 3.89 25.19
CA ASN A 336 22.09 3.33 24.44
C ASN A 336 21.96 1.84 24.10
N LEU A 337 21.19 1.06 24.88
CA LEU A 337 20.99 -0.36 24.58
C LEU A 337 19.57 -0.62 24.08
N TYR A 338 18.62 -0.91 24.95
CA TYR A 338 17.29 -1.33 24.54
C TYR A 338 16.22 -0.44 25.15
N ILE A 339 15.09 -0.31 24.46
CA ILE A 339 13.81 0.10 25.05
C ILE A 339 12.91 -1.14 25.00
N THR A 340 12.65 -1.74 26.16
CA THR A 340 11.94 -3.03 26.25
C THR A 340 10.72 -2.95 27.16
N ASN A 341 9.61 -3.52 26.72
CA ASN A 341 8.34 -3.60 27.46
C ASN A 341 7.94 -2.25 28.10
N SER A 342 8.15 -1.16 27.36
CA SER A 342 8.02 0.20 27.87
C SER A 342 6.91 0.95 27.13
N THR A 343 6.35 1.97 27.78
CA THR A 343 5.30 2.82 27.22
C THR A 343 5.75 4.26 27.20
N ILE A 344 5.75 4.88 26.02
CA ILE A 344 6.08 6.29 25.80
C ILE A 344 4.84 6.94 25.20
N SER A 345 4.09 7.73 25.97
CA SER A 345 2.78 8.22 25.51
C SER A 345 2.42 9.65 25.90
N GLY A 346 1.76 10.38 24.99
CA GLY A 346 1.23 11.71 25.28
C GLY A 346 2.29 12.78 25.55
N ASN A 347 3.57 12.53 25.24
CA ASN A 347 4.64 13.50 25.47
C ASN A 347 4.65 14.56 24.36
N ASN A 348 5.08 15.77 24.72
CA ASN A 348 5.34 16.85 23.76
C ASN A 348 6.83 17.20 23.80
N ILE A 349 7.55 16.85 22.74
CA ILE A 349 9.01 16.93 22.65
C ILE A 349 9.39 17.95 21.59
N THR A 350 10.01 19.05 22.00
CA THR A 350 10.71 19.97 21.11
C THR A 350 12.22 19.76 21.26
N ALA A 351 12.91 19.49 20.16
CA ALA A 351 14.37 19.33 20.15
C ALA A 351 15.01 20.15 19.02
N CYS A 352 16.03 20.93 19.36
CA CYS A 352 16.78 21.77 18.43
C CYS A 352 18.28 21.44 18.52
N GLY A 353 18.78 20.65 17.58
CA GLY A 353 20.16 20.18 17.53
C GLY A 353 21.02 20.97 16.55
N TYR A 354 22.30 21.17 16.86
CA TYR A 354 23.23 21.67 15.85
C TYR A 354 23.58 20.57 14.86
N ASP A 355 23.97 19.40 15.35
CA ASP A 355 24.15 18.21 14.53
C ASP A 355 22.80 17.51 14.44
N GLU A 356 22.31 16.92 15.51
CA GLU A 356 21.16 16.01 15.47
C GLU A 356 20.05 16.41 16.43
N ALA A 357 18.80 16.22 16.01
CA ALA A 357 17.62 16.46 16.84
C ALA A 357 16.69 15.25 16.80
N SER A 358 16.52 14.59 17.95
CA SER A 358 15.78 13.33 18.02
C SER A 358 14.66 13.36 19.07
N GLY A 359 13.48 12.86 18.68
CA GLY A 359 12.38 12.63 19.61
C GLY A 359 12.71 11.50 20.56
N ILE A 360 13.00 10.34 19.98
CA ILE A 360 13.52 9.15 20.64
C ILE A 360 14.75 8.69 19.88
N TRP A 361 15.88 8.60 20.58
CA TRP A 361 17.11 8.00 20.07
C TRP A 361 17.42 6.70 20.80
N ASN A 362 17.55 5.61 20.04
CA ASN A 362 17.96 4.32 20.58
C ASN A 362 19.09 3.68 19.75
N ASP A 363 20.28 3.57 20.35
CA ASP A 363 21.46 2.89 19.75
C ASP A 363 21.32 1.35 19.71
N GLY A 364 20.15 0.79 20.04
CA GLY A 364 19.92 -0.65 19.92
C GLY A 364 18.52 -1.01 19.46
N ASN A 365 17.84 -1.91 20.18
CA ASN A 365 16.50 -2.38 19.77
C ASN A 365 15.38 -1.74 20.61
N ILE A 366 14.25 -1.45 19.94
CA ILE A 366 12.96 -1.24 20.59
C ILE A 366 12.15 -2.54 20.50
N ILE A 367 11.77 -3.10 21.65
CA ILE A 367 11.15 -4.43 21.76
C ILE A 367 9.93 -4.38 22.67
N ASP A 368 8.84 -5.04 22.29
CA ASP A 368 7.62 -5.21 23.11
C ASP A 368 7.05 -3.88 23.64
N SER A 369 7.28 -2.77 22.94
CA SER A 369 7.05 -1.43 23.47
C SER A 369 5.94 -0.69 22.74
N THR A 370 5.35 0.30 23.39
CA THR A 370 4.28 1.14 22.83
C THR A 370 4.70 2.59 22.83
N ILE A 371 4.70 3.22 21.66
CA ILE A 371 4.99 4.64 21.46
C ILE A 371 3.73 5.27 20.85
N GLU A 372 2.95 5.99 21.64
CA GLU A 372 1.64 6.46 21.19
C GLU A 372 1.26 7.90 21.56
N ASN A 373 0.56 8.58 20.66
CA ASN A 373 -0.02 9.91 20.90
C ASN A 373 1.01 10.97 21.34
N ASN A 374 2.28 10.84 20.94
CA ASN A 374 3.31 11.84 21.20
C ASN A 374 3.33 12.90 20.10
N VAL A 375 3.79 14.10 20.45
CA VAL A 375 4.06 15.20 19.52
C VAL A 375 5.56 15.48 19.54
N PHE A 376 6.20 15.46 18.38
CA PHE A 376 7.62 15.76 18.21
C PHE A 376 7.80 16.92 17.23
N ASP A 377 8.47 17.98 17.66
CA ASP A 377 8.87 19.13 16.85
C ASP A 377 10.40 19.21 16.85
N LEU A 378 11.04 18.78 15.76
CA LEU A 378 12.47 18.51 15.69
C LEU A 378 13.14 19.35 14.61
N TYR A 379 14.26 19.98 14.96
CA TYR A 379 15.00 20.83 14.03
C TYR A 379 16.51 20.63 14.14
N ALA A 380 17.16 20.25 13.03
CA ALA A 380 18.60 20.08 12.91
C ALA A 380 19.25 21.19 12.05
N TYR A 381 20.24 21.90 12.61
CA TYR A 381 20.83 23.09 11.99
C TYR A 381 22.03 22.85 11.05
N ASN A 382 22.71 21.71 11.14
CA ASN A 382 24.11 21.53 10.68
C ASN A 382 24.36 22.01 9.24
N TYR A 383 25.58 22.43 8.93
CA TYR A 383 26.05 22.76 7.57
C TYR A 383 26.90 21.64 6.95
N ASP A 384 27.15 20.55 7.69
CA ASP A 384 27.89 19.36 7.26
C ASP A 384 26.94 18.13 7.19
N GLU A 385 27.32 17.07 6.45
CA GLU A 385 26.47 15.90 6.08
C GLU A 385 25.90 15.07 7.27
N TYR A 386 26.26 15.37 8.52
CA TYR A 386 25.96 14.53 9.70
C TYR A 386 24.70 14.92 10.47
N GLY A 387 23.97 15.96 10.07
CA GLY A 387 22.96 16.59 10.92
C GLY A 387 21.51 16.14 10.73
N THR A 388 21.14 14.97 11.26
CA THR A 388 19.82 14.35 11.03
C THR A 388 18.75 14.83 12.03
N ALA A 389 17.52 15.04 11.55
CA ALA A 389 16.34 15.21 12.41
C ALA A 389 15.49 13.94 12.37
N SER A 390 15.28 13.27 13.51
CA SER A 390 14.65 11.94 13.57
C SER A 390 13.55 11.87 14.62
N GLY A 391 12.31 11.57 14.21
CA GLY A 391 11.22 11.29 15.14
C GLY A 391 11.55 10.15 16.10
N ILE A 392 11.74 8.97 15.51
CA ILE A 392 12.16 7.75 16.19
C ILE A 392 13.35 7.17 15.42
N TYR A 393 14.52 7.22 16.03
CA TYR A 393 15.72 6.59 15.52
C TYR A 393 16.00 5.29 16.29
N VAL A 394 16.23 4.20 15.54
CA VAL A 394 16.59 2.90 16.08
C VAL A 394 17.77 2.35 15.29
N TYR A 395 18.89 2.08 15.97
CA TYR A 395 20.07 1.57 15.28
C TYR A 395 19.93 0.11 14.84
N TYR A 396 19.31 -0.75 15.67
CA TYR A 396 19.07 -2.16 15.32
C TYR A 396 17.59 -2.41 14.98
N ASN A 397 16.86 -3.25 15.70
CA ASN A 397 15.52 -3.68 15.31
C ASN A 397 14.41 -2.90 16.03
N LEU A 398 13.33 -2.63 15.31
CA LEU A 398 12.02 -2.30 15.87
C LEU A 398 11.13 -3.54 15.85
N THR A 399 11.05 -4.24 17.00
CA THR A 399 10.42 -5.57 17.10
C THR A 399 9.18 -5.59 17.98
N ASN A 400 8.13 -6.28 17.56
CA ASN A 400 6.94 -6.59 18.37
C ASN A 400 6.36 -5.37 19.10
N SER A 401 6.40 -4.22 18.44
CA SER A 401 6.09 -2.93 19.04
C SER A 401 4.91 -2.26 18.34
N VAL A 402 4.32 -1.27 19.01
CA VAL A 402 3.19 -0.49 18.49
C VAL A 402 3.56 0.98 18.47
N ILE A 403 3.57 1.58 17.28
CA ILE A 403 3.80 3.01 17.05
C ILE A 403 2.50 3.60 16.52
N SER A 404 1.77 4.38 17.32
CA SER A 404 0.43 4.84 16.89
C SER A 404 0.00 6.23 17.33
N GLY A 405 -0.70 6.95 16.45
CA GLY A 405 -1.28 8.25 16.78
C GLY A 405 -0.27 9.37 17.05
N ASN A 406 1.02 9.16 16.74
CA ASN A 406 2.05 10.19 16.95
C ASN A 406 2.00 11.25 15.86
N THR A 407 2.35 12.48 16.19
CA THR A 407 2.59 13.57 15.23
C THR A 407 4.08 13.91 15.29
N ILE A 408 4.79 13.71 14.18
CA ILE A 408 6.24 13.94 14.06
C ILE A 408 6.47 14.99 12.99
N THR A 409 7.12 16.10 13.36
CA THR A 409 7.63 17.10 12.44
C THR A 409 9.15 17.14 12.59
N ALA A 410 9.86 16.75 11.53
CA ALA A 410 11.32 16.70 11.46
C ALA A 410 11.82 17.59 10.33
N GLU A 411 12.62 18.59 10.66
CA GLU A 411 13.19 19.55 9.71
C GLU A 411 14.73 19.52 9.78
N SER A 412 15.40 19.37 8.63
CA SER A 412 16.87 19.46 8.53
C SER A 412 17.34 20.40 7.42
N ASN A 413 18.41 21.14 7.69
CA ASN A 413 18.99 22.05 6.69
C ASN A 413 19.96 21.39 5.70
N TYR A 414 20.66 20.33 6.08
CA TYR A 414 21.74 19.76 5.24
C TYR A 414 21.81 18.24 5.22
N SER A 415 21.14 17.55 6.12
CA SER A 415 21.16 16.08 6.17
C SER A 415 19.71 15.57 6.23
N ASN A 416 19.52 14.32 6.62
CA ASN A 416 18.25 13.65 6.47
C ASN A 416 17.21 14.17 7.47
N ALA A 417 15.95 14.15 7.05
CA ALA A 417 14.80 14.37 7.91
C ALA A 417 13.93 13.11 7.88
N CYS A 418 13.66 12.52 9.05
CA CYS A 418 13.06 11.20 9.16
C CYS A 418 11.91 11.17 10.17
N GLY A 419 10.78 10.56 9.79
CA GLY A 419 9.72 10.21 10.73
C GLY A 419 10.15 9.05 11.62
N ILE A 420 10.38 7.89 11.01
CA ILE A 420 10.98 6.71 11.62
C ILE A 420 12.14 6.25 10.75
N ILE A 421 13.29 5.98 11.36
CA ILE A 421 14.46 5.42 10.68
C ILE A 421 15.03 4.25 11.47
N ILE A 422 15.30 3.16 10.75
CA ILE A 422 16.01 1.99 11.23
C ILE A 422 17.32 1.90 10.44
N ASP A 423 18.47 1.87 11.12
CA ASP A 423 19.79 2.04 10.49
C ASP A 423 20.42 0.71 10.01
N GLU A 424 20.43 -0.32 10.86
CA GLU A 424 21.22 -1.54 10.60
C GLU A 424 20.46 -2.86 10.74
N GLU A 425 19.15 -2.86 10.99
CA GLU A 425 18.35 -4.10 11.02
C GLU A 425 16.88 -3.81 10.61
N ASN A 426 15.90 -4.55 11.13
CA ASN A 426 14.58 -4.67 10.52
C ASN A 426 13.47 -4.00 11.34
N ILE A 427 12.37 -3.67 10.64
CA ILE A 427 11.05 -3.58 11.27
C ILE A 427 10.43 -4.98 11.26
N LEU A 428 10.14 -5.54 12.43
CA LEU A 428 9.70 -6.93 12.57
C LEU A 428 8.52 -7.09 13.53
N ASN A 429 7.43 -7.73 13.10
CA ASN A 429 6.25 -7.97 13.93
C ASN A 429 5.64 -6.68 14.52
N THR A 430 5.77 -5.55 13.83
CA THR A 430 5.46 -4.23 14.39
C THR A 430 4.23 -3.63 13.74
N ILE A 431 3.44 -2.89 14.52
CA ILE A 431 2.27 -2.13 14.04
C ILE A 431 2.62 -0.64 14.04
N ILE A 432 2.60 -0.01 12.88
CA ILE A 432 2.76 1.44 12.71
C ILE A 432 1.45 1.99 12.16
N SER A 433 0.65 2.66 13.00
CA SER A 433 -0.72 3.04 12.61
C SER A 433 -1.21 4.41 13.03
N GLY A 434 -1.90 5.11 12.14
CA GLY A 434 -2.57 6.37 12.45
C GLY A 434 -1.62 7.51 12.84
N ASN A 435 -0.36 7.47 12.43
CA ASN A 435 0.62 8.52 12.71
C ASN A 435 0.58 9.60 11.63
N THR A 436 1.06 10.79 11.97
CA THR A 436 1.33 11.89 11.03
C THR A 436 2.83 12.16 11.03
N PHE A 437 3.49 12.01 9.88
CA PHE A 437 4.91 12.32 9.69
C PHE A 437 5.03 13.48 8.70
N ILE A 438 5.81 14.50 9.07
CA ILE A 438 6.18 15.63 8.22
C ILE A 438 7.71 15.69 8.28
N SER A 439 8.36 15.31 7.19
CA SER A 439 9.82 15.26 7.06
C SER A 439 10.25 16.22 5.97
N GLU A 440 10.99 17.26 6.33
CA GLU A 440 11.45 18.30 5.39
C GLU A 440 12.97 18.42 5.43
N SER A 441 13.64 18.16 4.29
CA SER A 441 15.09 18.35 4.14
C SER A 441 15.42 19.35 3.05
N ASN A 442 16.33 20.28 3.36
CA ASN A 442 16.76 21.28 2.38
C ASN A 442 17.82 20.76 1.40
N ASN A 443 18.80 19.95 1.82
CA ASN A 443 19.91 19.53 0.93
C ASN A 443 20.18 18.01 0.91
N SER A 444 19.31 17.19 1.51
CA SER A 444 19.50 15.73 1.61
C SER A 444 18.15 15.03 1.59
N ASN A 445 18.10 13.76 1.98
CA ASN A 445 16.92 12.94 1.81
C ASN A 445 15.84 13.21 2.87
N ALA A 446 14.58 13.07 2.48
CA ALA A 446 13.44 13.13 3.39
C ALA A 446 12.69 11.79 3.43
N TYR A 447 12.51 11.23 4.62
CA TYR A 447 11.92 9.91 4.80
C TYR A 447 10.71 9.95 5.73
N GLY A 448 9.62 9.31 5.33
CA GLY A 448 8.51 9.00 6.22
C GLY A 448 8.85 7.86 7.18
N ILE A 449 8.89 6.64 6.63
CA ILE A 449 9.35 5.42 7.30
C ILE A 449 10.45 4.82 6.44
N CYS A 450 11.66 4.72 6.99
CA CYS A 450 12.82 4.19 6.30
C CYS A 450 13.47 3.05 7.09
N VAL A 451 13.84 1.98 6.38
CA VAL A 451 14.73 0.93 6.84
C VAL A 451 15.95 0.92 5.92
N ASP A 452 17.06 1.46 6.41
CA ASP A 452 18.35 1.50 5.73
C ASP A 452 18.99 0.11 5.77
N GLU A 453 19.62 -0.33 4.69
CA GLU A 453 20.28 -1.63 4.48
C GLU A 453 19.46 -2.93 4.79
N TYR A 454 18.14 -2.87 5.08
CA TYR A 454 17.40 -4.03 5.63
C TYR A 454 15.90 -4.07 5.26
N ASN A 455 15.09 -4.84 6.01
CA ASN A 455 13.75 -5.28 5.60
C ASN A 455 12.62 -4.78 6.50
N ILE A 456 11.41 -4.77 5.92
CA ILE A 456 10.13 -4.73 6.64
C ILE A 456 9.52 -6.12 6.59
N GLU A 457 9.39 -6.79 7.73
CA GLU A 457 8.92 -8.18 7.83
C GLU A 457 7.75 -8.33 8.82
N ASN A 458 6.73 -9.09 8.40
CA ASN A 458 5.57 -9.47 9.21
C ASN A 458 4.94 -8.29 9.97
N SER A 459 4.84 -7.13 9.32
CA SER A 459 4.48 -5.87 9.97
C SER A 459 3.25 -5.23 9.31
N THR A 460 2.53 -4.40 10.07
CA THR A 460 1.35 -3.69 9.58
C THR A 460 1.60 -2.18 9.62
N ILE A 461 1.59 -1.54 8.47
CA ILE A 461 1.71 -0.09 8.31
C ILE A 461 0.36 0.43 7.80
N SER A 462 -0.42 1.09 8.65
CA SER A 462 -1.81 1.43 8.29
C SER A 462 -2.32 2.80 8.72
N GLY A 463 -3.07 3.47 7.85
CA GLY A 463 -3.75 4.72 8.19
C GLY A 463 -2.83 5.89 8.54
N ASN A 464 -1.56 5.85 8.14
CA ASN A 464 -0.61 6.93 8.40
C ASN A 464 -0.74 8.04 7.35
N THR A 465 -0.50 9.29 7.75
CA THR A 465 -0.36 10.45 6.85
C THR A 465 1.12 10.83 6.81
N ILE A 466 1.74 10.74 5.65
CA ILE A 466 3.18 10.92 5.46
C ILE A 466 3.39 12.05 4.46
N THR A 467 4.13 13.07 4.86
CA THR A 467 4.64 14.13 3.99
C THR A 467 6.16 14.10 4.04
N ALA A 468 6.81 13.88 2.91
CA ALA A 468 8.27 13.87 2.76
C ALA A 468 8.67 14.83 1.65
N GLU A 469 9.44 15.86 1.99
CA GLU A 469 9.85 16.92 1.06
C GLU A 469 11.37 17.11 1.07
N SER A 470 12.02 16.96 -0.09
CA SER A 470 13.46 17.23 -0.29
C SER A 470 13.69 18.27 -1.39
N ASN A 471 14.42 19.35 -1.07
CA ASN A 471 14.68 20.45 -1.99
C ASN A 471 15.89 20.25 -2.92
N GLU A 472 16.80 19.30 -2.65
CA GLU A 472 17.98 19.03 -3.50
C GLU A 472 18.31 17.53 -3.68
N SER A 473 17.54 16.61 -3.09
CA SER A 473 17.83 15.16 -3.09
C SER A 473 16.53 14.34 -3.18
N ASP A 474 16.57 13.08 -2.73
CA ASP A 474 15.48 12.12 -2.81
C ASP A 474 14.49 12.25 -1.65
N ALA A 475 13.24 11.83 -1.86
CA ALA A 475 12.25 11.73 -0.81
C ALA A 475 11.46 10.42 -0.93
N CYS A 476 11.16 9.79 0.21
CA CYS A 476 10.46 8.51 0.22
C CYS A 476 9.36 8.44 1.30
N GLY A 477 8.21 7.86 0.96
CA GLY A 477 7.10 7.63 1.88
C GLY A 477 7.33 6.45 2.82
N ILE A 478 7.23 5.23 2.29
CA ILE A 478 7.54 3.97 2.98
C ILE A 478 8.61 3.25 2.18
N TYR A 479 9.78 3.10 2.78
CA TYR A 479 10.98 2.68 2.08
C TYR A 479 11.72 1.60 2.85
N ALA A 480 12.05 0.51 2.15
CA ALA A 480 12.95 -0.53 2.61
C ALA A 480 14.06 -0.70 1.58
N ASP A 481 15.30 -0.65 2.02
CA ASP A 481 16.48 -0.86 1.16
C ASP A 481 16.53 -2.26 0.55
N TYR A 482 15.90 -3.26 1.17
CA TYR A 482 15.76 -4.59 0.61
C TYR A 482 14.29 -5.01 0.54
N ASN A 483 13.83 -5.87 1.46
CA ASN A 483 12.59 -6.62 1.21
C ASN A 483 11.41 -6.10 2.04
N ILE A 484 10.22 -6.20 1.45
CA ILE A 484 8.95 -6.05 2.17
C ILE A 484 8.23 -7.39 2.13
N THR A 485 8.23 -8.11 3.26
CA THR A 485 7.75 -9.50 3.32
C THR A 485 6.68 -9.71 4.38
N ASP A 486 5.73 -10.60 4.08
CA ASP A 486 4.67 -11.05 4.99
C ASP A 486 3.88 -9.88 5.64
N SER A 487 3.80 -8.73 4.96
CA SER A 487 3.37 -7.47 5.56
C SER A 487 2.04 -6.96 5.02
N THR A 488 1.45 -5.98 5.70
CA THR A 488 0.22 -5.29 5.25
C THR A 488 0.44 -3.79 5.28
N ILE A 489 0.33 -3.14 4.13
CA ILE A 489 0.46 -1.69 3.97
C ILE A 489 -0.89 -1.17 3.47
N THR A 490 -1.69 -0.56 4.35
CA THR A 490 -3.09 -0.24 4.02
C THR A 490 -3.58 1.13 4.47
N GLY A 491 -4.32 1.83 3.61
CA GLY A 491 -5.03 3.06 4.00
C GLY A 491 -4.11 4.24 4.33
N ASN A 492 -2.85 4.20 3.90
CA ASN A 492 -1.91 5.31 4.13
C ASN A 492 -2.11 6.43 3.10
N THR A 493 -1.82 7.67 3.48
CA THR A 493 -1.79 8.82 2.59
C THR A 493 -0.35 9.34 2.54
N LEU A 494 0.28 9.23 1.38
CA LEU A 494 1.68 9.61 1.14
C LEU A 494 1.70 10.82 0.20
N THR A 495 2.39 11.88 0.59
CA THR A 495 2.70 13.04 -0.24
C THR A 495 4.21 13.20 -0.27
N VAL A 496 4.83 13.01 -1.43
CA VAL A 496 6.28 12.96 -1.58
C VAL A 496 6.72 13.93 -2.67
N GLU A 497 7.55 14.90 -2.32
CA GLU A 497 8.10 15.89 -3.24
C GLU A 497 9.64 15.87 -3.16
N ALA A 498 10.32 15.67 -4.28
CA ALA A 498 11.77 15.56 -4.34
C ALA A 498 12.36 16.32 -5.53
N ASP A 499 13.52 16.96 -5.35
CA ASP A 499 14.32 17.41 -6.50
C ASP A 499 14.89 16.21 -7.28
N GLY A 500 15.35 15.18 -6.54
CA GLY A 500 15.80 13.88 -7.04
C GLY A 500 14.64 12.88 -7.20
N LYS A 501 14.82 11.65 -6.71
CA LYS A 501 13.85 10.55 -6.79
C LYS A 501 12.71 10.74 -5.78
N ALA A 502 11.47 10.52 -6.19
CA ALA A 502 10.28 10.54 -5.32
C ALA A 502 9.63 9.15 -5.26
N ASP A 503 9.78 8.46 -4.12
CA ASP A 503 9.29 7.09 -3.92
C ASP A 503 8.08 7.02 -2.99
N GLY A 504 7.01 6.37 -3.43
CA GLY A 504 5.83 6.09 -2.62
C GLY A 504 6.05 4.95 -1.64
N ILE A 505 5.89 3.71 -2.13
CA ILE A 505 6.17 2.46 -1.40
C ILE A 505 7.24 1.70 -2.18
N CYS A 506 8.44 1.57 -1.63
CA CYS A 506 9.59 1.04 -2.35
C CYS A 506 10.31 -0.08 -1.58
N ALA A 507 10.66 -1.13 -2.31
CA ALA A 507 11.67 -2.13 -1.98
C ALA A 507 12.85 -1.97 -2.96
N ASP A 508 13.91 -1.28 -2.54
CA ASP A 508 15.03 -0.85 -3.40
C ASP A 508 16.21 -1.85 -3.40
N TYR A 509 17.37 -1.49 -3.95
CA TYR A 509 18.66 -2.20 -3.98
C TYR A 509 18.58 -3.72 -4.23
N GLY A 510 17.77 -4.14 -5.19
CA GLY A 510 17.55 -5.57 -5.51
C GLY A 510 16.58 -6.27 -4.56
N GLY A 511 15.73 -5.50 -3.91
CA GLY A 511 14.72 -5.89 -2.95
C GLY A 511 13.43 -6.39 -3.58
N TYR A 512 12.79 -7.38 -2.94
CA TYR A 512 11.53 -7.95 -3.40
C TYR A 512 10.38 -7.71 -2.42
N ILE A 513 9.17 -7.65 -2.98
CA ILE A 513 7.91 -7.65 -2.22
C ILE A 513 7.35 -9.06 -2.25
N SER A 514 7.09 -9.68 -1.10
CA SER A 514 6.51 -11.03 -1.08
C SER A 514 5.52 -11.30 0.04
N ASN A 515 4.46 -12.06 -0.26
CA ASN A 515 3.37 -12.36 0.67
C ASN A 515 2.78 -11.09 1.32
N THR A 516 2.80 -9.97 0.60
CA THR A 516 2.44 -8.66 1.13
C THR A 516 1.14 -8.18 0.51
N THR A 517 0.30 -7.53 1.32
CA THR A 517 -0.90 -6.83 0.84
C THR A 517 -0.65 -5.32 0.88
N ILE A 518 -0.77 -4.65 -0.27
CA ILE A 518 -0.69 -3.20 -0.41
C ILE A 518 -2.05 -2.71 -0.91
N GLU A 519 -2.87 -2.16 -0.03
CA GLU A 519 -4.27 -1.85 -0.36
C GLU A 519 -4.77 -0.48 0.12
N ASP A 520 -5.68 0.15 -0.62
CA ASP A 520 -6.36 1.40 -0.22
C ASP A 520 -5.41 2.59 0.10
N ASN A 521 -4.18 2.62 -0.42
CA ASN A 521 -3.25 3.73 -0.19
C ASN A 521 -3.49 4.87 -1.19
N ILE A 522 -3.32 6.11 -0.73
CA ILE A 522 -3.27 7.32 -1.57
C ILE A 522 -1.81 7.75 -1.64
N ILE A 523 -1.24 7.80 -2.84
CA ILE A 523 0.18 8.06 -3.09
C ILE A 523 0.27 9.20 -4.10
N ASP A 524 0.69 10.39 -3.65
CA ASP A 524 0.86 11.57 -4.50
C ASP A 524 2.35 11.96 -4.55
N LEU A 525 2.96 11.89 -5.73
CA LEU A 525 4.39 12.03 -5.95
C LEU A 525 4.71 13.15 -6.94
N TYR A 526 5.76 13.90 -6.65
CA TYR A 526 6.31 14.90 -7.56
C TYR A 526 7.86 14.86 -7.55
N SER A 527 8.45 14.65 -8.73
CA SER A 527 9.91 14.76 -8.92
C SER A 527 10.29 15.89 -9.89
N TYR A 528 11.27 16.73 -9.52
CA TYR A 528 11.74 17.80 -10.40
C TYR A 528 12.73 17.33 -11.46
N THR A 529 13.67 16.44 -11.13
CA THR A 529 14.79 16.11 -12.02
C THR A 529 14.95 14.63 -12.35
N ASP A 530 14.35 13.73 -11.58
CA ASP A 530 14.54 12.28 -11.71
C ASP A 530 13.19 11.52 -11.71
N TYR A 531 13.16 10.28 -11.22
CA TYR A 531 11.98 9.41 -11.26
C TYR A 531 10.94 9.72 -10.17
N ALA A 532 9.68 9.45 -10.48
CA ALA A 532 8.61 9.34 -9.49
C ALA A 532 7.97 7.94 -9.56
N GLU A 533 8.06 7.18 -8.48
CA GLU A 533 7.69 5.75 -8.42
C GLU A 533 6.59 5.50 -7.37
N GLY A 534 5.39 5.11 -7.83
CA GLY A 534 4.25 4.81 -6.97
C GLY A 534 4.48 3.66 -6.01
N ILE A 535 4.48 2.45 -6.56
CA ILE A 535 4.83 1.21 -5.85
C ILE A 535 5.92 0.51 -6.66
N SER A 536 7.11 0.36 -6.08
CA SER A 536 8.26 -0.24 -6.78
C SER A 536 8.89 -1.39 -6.01
N ALA A 537 9.37 -2.38 -6.77
CA ALA A 537 10.23 -3.46 -6.30
C ALA A 537 11.38 -3.67 -7.28
N TYR A 538 12.61 -3.40 -6.84
CA TYR A 538 13.82 -3.51 -7.66
C TYR A 538 14.30 -4.95 -7.87
N ASN A 539 13.43 -5.94 -7.66
CA ASN A 539 13.69 -7.34 -7.98
C ASN A 539 12.39 -8.05 -8.38
N SER A 540 11.56 -8.46 -7.42
CA SER A 540 10.39 -9.30 -7.69
C SER A 540 9.17 -8.90 -6.88
N ILE A 541 7.97 -9.25 -7.37
CA ILE A 541 6.73 -9.25 -6.59
C ILE A 541 6.09 -10.63 -6.59
N LEU A 542 6.06 -11.27 -5.42
CA LEU A 542 5.70 -12.68 -5.27
C LEU A 542 4.51 -12.88 -4.32
N ASN A 543 3.50 -13.67 -4.73
CA ASN A 543 2.37 -14.06 -3.89
C ASN A 543 1.69 -12.88 -3.17
N SER A 544 1.62 -11.72 -3.83
CA SER A 544 1.21 -10.46 -3.21
C SER A 544 -0.08 -9.93 -3.82
N VAL A 545 -0.73 -9.01 -3.11
CA VAL A 545 -1.94 -8.32 -3.59
C VAL A 545 -1.69 -6.82 -3.54
N ILE A 546 -1.86 -6.15 -4.68
CA ILE A 546 -1.79 -4.69 -4.82
C ILE A 546 -3.16 -4.22 -5.30
N SER A 547 -3.96 -3.62 -4.43
CA SER A 547 -5.36 -3.34 -4.77
C SER A 547 -5.92 -2.01 -4.27
N GLU A 548 -6.82 -1.40 -5.06
CA GLU A 548 -7.57 -0.19 -4.66
C GLU A 548 -6.68 1.02 -4.27
N ASN A 549 -5.41 1.03 -4.70
CA ASN A 549 -4.52 2.17 -4.45
C ASN A 549 -4.82 3.30 -5.45
N THR A 550 -4.73 4.54 -4.99
CA THR A 550 -4.76 5.74 -5.83
C THR A 550 -3.35 6.30 -5.92
N ILE A 551 -2.75 6.25 -7.11
CA ILE A 551 -1.37 6.67 -7.37
C ILE A 551 -1.40 7.84 -8.35
N THR A 552 -0.82 8.97 -7.94
CA THR A 552 -0.54 10.13 -8.77
C THR A 552 0.97 10.34 -8.82
N ALA A 553 1.58 10.31 -10.00
CA ALA A 553 3.01 10.59 -10.15
C ALA A 553 3.26 11.63 -11.25
N GLU A 554 3.95 12.71 -10.89
CA GLU A 554 4.29 13.79 -11.81
C GLU A 554 5.81 14.01 -11.86
N THR A 555 6.36 14.20 -13.07
CA THR A 555 7.77 14.57 -13.25
C THR A 555 7.90 15.68 -14.30
N ASN A 556 8.99 16.46 -14.26
CA ASN A 556 9.20 17.50 -15.28
C ASN A 556 9.86 16.98 -16.58
N ASN A 557 10.83 16.06 -16.49
CA ASN A 557 11.64 15.62 -17.65
C ASN A 557 12.22 14.19 -17.51
N SER A 558 11.53 13.27 -16.82
CA SER A 558 12.04 11.92 -16.57
C SER A 558 10.90 10.88 -16.65
N TYR A 559 10.96 9.85 -15.81
CA TYR A 559 10.04 8.72 -15.79
C TYR A 559 9.04 8.83 -14.64
N ALA A 560 7.77 8.65 -14.95
CA ALA A 560 6.70 8.50 -13.96
C ALA A 560 6.19 7.05 -14.00
N TYR A 561 6.31 6.34 -12.90
CA TYR A 561 5.92 4.94 -12.75
C TYR A 561 4.73 4.80 -11.80
N GLY A 562 3.71 4.06 -12.21
CA GLY A 562 2.60 3.67 -11.33
C GLY A 562 2.98 2.50 -10.43
N ILE A 563 3.11 1.32 -11.04
CA ILE A 563 3.61 0.09 -10.39
C ILE A 563 4.78 -0.43 -11.22
N PHE A 564 5.95 -0.60 -10.60
CA PHE A 564 7.21 -0.88 -11.30
C PHE A 564 7.97 -2.08 -10.70
N ILE A 565 8.44 -2.97 -11.56
CA ILE A 565 9.27 -4.13 -11.22
C ILE A 565 10.44 -4.19 -12.22
N GLU A 566 11.66 -3.94 -11.74
CA GLU A 566 12.85 -3.73 -12.61
C GLU A 566 13.54 -5.02 -13.10
N ASP A 567 13.68 -6.06 -12.27
CA ASP A 567 14.76 -7.05 -12.51
C ASP A 567 14.32 -8.51 -12.76
N ASP A 568 13.51 -9.14 -11.89
CA ASP A 568 13.30 -10.61 -11.88
C ASP A 568 11.87 -11.03 -12.26
N TYR A 569 10.89 -11.15 -11.35
CA TYR A 569 9.62 -11.80 -11.71
C TYR A 569 8.40 -11.26 -10.96
N MET A 570 7.24 -11.28 -11.63
CA MET A 570 5.94 -11.18 -10.97
C MET A 570 5.24 -12.54 -10.98
N ILE A 571 5.05 -13.15 -9.80
CA ILE A 571 4.51 -14.52 -9.70
C ILE A 571 3.39 -14.63 -8.66
N ASN A 572 2.27 -15.24 -9.06
CA ASN A 572 1.08 -15.44 -8.21
C ASN A 572 0.57 -14.13 -7.56
N THR A 573 0.73 -13.02 -8.27
CA THR A 573 0.42 -11.68 -7.77
C THR A 573 -0.87 -11.15 -8.41
N SER A 574 -1.67 -10.44 -7.63
CA SER A 574 -2.91 -9.80 -8.11
C SER A 574 -2.80 -8.28 -8.00
N VAL A 575 -3.00 -7.58 -9.13
CA VAL A 575 -3.06 -6.11 -9.23
C VAL A 575 -4.48 -5.70 -9.59
N LEU A 576 -5.27 -5.24 -8.61
CA LEU A 576 -6.74 -5.17 -8.71
C LEU A 576 -7.29 -3.77 -8.39
N GLY A 577 -8.06 -3.15 -9.29
CA GLY A 577 -8.84 -1.95 -8.95
C GLY A 577 -8.02 -0.68 -8.66
N ASN A 578 -6.73 -0.64 -8.99
CA ASN A 578 -5.90 0.54 -8.73
C ASN A 578 -6.24 1.69 -9.69
N THR A 579 -6.18 2.92 -9.22
CA THR A 579 -6.30 4.14 -10.02
C THR A 579 -4.93 4.81 -10.14
N ILE A 580 -4.37 4.83 -11.35
CA ILE A 580 -3.02 5.32 -11.64
C ILE A 580 -3.13 6.54 -12.58
N THR A 581 -2.61 7.68 -12.17
CA THR A 581 -2.56 8.92 -12.96
C THR A 581 -1.11 9.41 -13.07
N LEU A 582 -0.57 9.45 -14.28
CA LEU A 582 0.82 9.79 -14.55
C LEU A 582 0.90 11.01 -15.46
N ASN A 583 1.82 11.92 -15.14
CA ASN A 583 2.12 13.10 -15.95
C ASN A 583 3.62 13.33 -16.01
N ALA A 584 4.25 12.77 -17.05
CA ALA A 584 5.65 12.98 -17.35
C ALA A 584 5.74 14.20 -18.28
N GLY A 585 6.20 15.33 -17.76
CA GLY A 585 6.08 16.67 -18.34
C GLY A 585 6.60 16.89 -19.78
N ASN A 586 6.59 18.14 -20.25
CA ASN A 586 6.84 18.51 -21.66
C ASN A 586 8.33 18.46 -22.11
N GLY A 587 9.18 17.68 -21.44
CA GLY A 587 10.57 17.46 -21.83
C GLY A 587 10.71 16.85 -23.22
N SER A 588 11.92 16.71 -23.77
CA SER A 588 12.10 15.99 -25.06
C SER A 588 12.15 14.46 -24.92
N SER A 589 12.17 13.94 -23.70
CA SER A 589 12.41 12.54 -23.34
C SER A 589 11.74 12.21 -22.00
N SER A 590 10.42 12.35 -21.91
CA SER A 590 9.66 11.98 -20.71
C SER A 590 8.81 10.74 -20.96
N TYR A 591 8.75 9.86 -19.96
CA TYR A 591 8.16 8.53 -20.05
C TYR A 591 7.14 8.32 -18.94
N ALA A 592 6.02 7.69 -19.24
CA ALA A 592 4.99 7.38 -18.26
C ALA A 592 4.53 5.92 -18.40
N TYR A 593 4.80 5.11 -17.37
CA TYR A 593 4.53 3.67 -17.34
C TYR A 593 3.50 3.33 -16.26
N GLY A 594 2.33 2.87 -16.68
CA GLY A 594 1.22 2.53 -15.78
C GLY A 594 1.55 1.36 -14.86
N ILE A 595 1.61 0.17 -15.44
CA ILE A 595 2.08 -1.05 -14.77
C ILE A 595 3.19 -1.64 -15.64
N GLU A 596 4.38 -1.74 -15.08
CA GLU A 596 5.56 -2.26 -15.78
C GLU A 596 6.15 -3.45 -15.04
N VAL A 597 6.41 -4.50 -15.81
CA VAL A 597 7.11 -5.71 -15.37
C VAL A 597 8.23 -5.99 -16.37
N GLU A 598 9.48 -5.75 -16.01
CA GLU A 598 10.60 -5.92 -16.94
C GLU A 598 10.97 -7.39 -17.23
N ASP A 599 10.52 -8.34 -16.40
CA ASP A 599 10.82 -9.77 -16.56
C ASP A 599 9.56 -10.68 -16.29
N ASP A 600 9.65 -12.02 -16.25
CA ASP A 600 8.49 -12.92 -16.47
C ASP A 600 7.28 -12.65 -15.54
N MET A 601 6.07 -12.74 -16.11
CA MET A 601 4.81 -12.69 -15.37
C MET A 601 4.06 -14.04 -15.40
N ILE A 602 3.92 -14.68 -14.23
CA ILE A 602 3.42 -16.06 -14.12
C ILE A 602 2.27 -16.21 -13.12
N ASN A 603 1.13 -16.74 -13.58
CA ASN A 603 -0.09 -16.96 -12.77
C ASN A 603 -0.61 -15.68 -12.12
N CYS A 604 -0.52 -14.54 -12.81
CA CYS A 604 -0.89 -13.24 -12.27
C CYS A 604 -2.28 -12.79 -12.76
N VAL A 605 -2.87 -11.87 -12.01
CA VAL A 605 -4.15 -11.23 -12.37
C VAL A 605 -3.98 -9.72 -12.35
N ILE A 606 -4.13 -9.06 -13.48
CA ILE A 606 -4.19 -7.59 -13.59
C ILE A 606 -5.62 -7.21 -14.00
N SER A 607 -6.42 -6.74 -13.05
CA SER A 607 -7.85 -6.53 -13.30
C SER A 607 -8.42 -5.25 -12.76
N GLU A 608 -9.39 -4.67 -13.48
CA GLU A 608 -10.19 -3.52 -13.04
C GLU A 608 -9.37 -2.24 -12.73
N ASN A 609 -8.11 -2.15 -13.18
CA ASN A 609 -7.29 -0.97 -12.97
C ASN A 609 -7.69 0.17 -13.93
N THR A 610 -7.65 1.40 -13.45
CA THR A 610 -7.83 2.61 -14.25
C THR A 610 -6.49 3.32 -14.40
N ILE A 611 -5.95 3.37 -15.61
CA ILE A 611 -4.63 3.95 -15.90
C ILE A 611 -4.82 5.15 -16.83
N LYS A 612 -4.33 6.31 -16.41
CA LYS A 612 -4.25 7.51 -17.23
C LYS A 612 -2.81 8.01 -17.28
N ALA A 613 -2.21 8.06 -18.45
CA ALA A 613 -0.84 8.54 -18.60
C ALA A 613 -0.73 9.62 -19.69
N GLU A 614 -0.01 10.69 -19.37
CA GLU A 614 0.37 11.76 -20.29
C GLU A 614 1.90 11.86 -20.32
N ALA A 615 2.49 11.80 -21.51
CA ALA A 615 3.94 11.89 -21.69
C ALA A 615 4.32 12.66 -22.96
N SER A 616 5.55 13.16 -23.03
CA SER A 616 6.06 13.85 -24.22
C SER A 616 6.77 12.93 -25.20
N TYR A 617 7.31 11.81 -24.73
CA TYR A 617 8.00 10.84 -25.57
C TYR A 617 7.20 9.53 -25.63
N GLU A 618 6.92 8.92 -24.49
CA GLU A 618 6.35 7.56 -24.49
C GLU A 618 5.43 7.35 -23.30
N ALA A 619 4.23 6.81 -23.58
CA ALA A 619 3.24 6.51 -22.58
C ALA A 619 2.76 5.06 -22.75
N GLU A 620 2.84 4.28 -21.67
CA GLU A 620 2.52 2.86 -21.69
C GLU A 620 1.51 2.53 -20.60
N GLY A 621 0.48 1.77 -20.96
CA GLY A 621 -0.57 1.36 -20.05
C GLY A 621 -0.14 0.19 -19.18
N ILE A 622 0.01 -0.97 -19.81
CA ILE A 622 0.58 -2.17 -19.21
C ILE A 622 1.72 -2.64 -20.10
N TYR A 623 2.92 -2.71 -19.54
CA TYR A 623 4.13 -3.12 -20.23
C TYR A 623 4.72 -4.35 -19.55
N VAL A 624 4.94 -5.39 -20.33
CA VAL A 624 5.62 -6.61 -19.87
C VAL A 624 6.61 -7.07 -20.94
N ASN A 625 7.90 -6.90 -20.69
CA ASN A 625 8.96 -7.15 -21.68
C ASN A 625 9.34 -8.64 -21.82
N CYS A 626 8.77 -9.50 -20.99
CA CYS A 626 9.11 -10.92 -20.89
C CYS A 626 7.86 -11.83 -20.88
N PRO A 627 8.04 -13.16 -21.00
CA PRO A 627 6.95 -14.13 -21.01
C PRO A 627 5.82 -13.94 -20.00
N VAL A 628 4.59 -13.89 -20.53
CA VAL A 628 3.36 -13.83 -19.75
C VAL A 628 2.63 -15.17 -19.82
N THR A 629 2.75 -15.96 -18.76
CA THR A 629 2.27 -17.34 -18.72
C THR A 629 1.12 -17.57 -17.72
N ASN A 630 0.04 -18.21 -18.17
CA ASN A 630 -1.13 -18.57 -17.34
C ASN A 630 -1.74 -17.36 -16.59
N SER A 631 -1.67 -16.17 -17.17
CA SER A 631 -2.08 -14.92 -16.52
C SER A 631 -3.36 -14.36 -17.13
N THR A 632 -4.07 -13.53 -16.37
CA THR A 632 -5.32 -12.88 -16.81
C THR A 632 -5.21 -11.37 -16.69
N ILE A 633 -5.46 -10.67 -17.78
CA ILE A 633 -5.52 -9.20 -17.84
C ILE A 633 -6.93 -8.81 -18.26
N SER A 634 -7.75 -8.30 -17.33
CA SER A 634 -9.18 -8.10 -17.59
C SER A 634 -9.81 -6.84 -17.03
N GLY A 635 -10.77 -6.26 -17.75
CA GLY A 635 -11.58 -5.14 -17.23
C GLY A 635 -10.80 -3.85 -16.93
N ASN A 636 -9.56 -3.71 -17.38
CA ASN A 636 -8.76 -2.51 -17.18
C ASN A 636 -9.24 -1.39 -18.11
N THR A 637 -9.19 -0.14 -17.64
CA THR A 637 -9.49 1.07 -18.42
C THR A 637 -8.21 1.89 -18.56
N ILE A 638 -7.68 1.97 -19.78
CA ILE A 638 -6.41 2.62 -20.09
C ILE A 638 -6.65 3.80 -21.02
N THR A 639 -6.17 4.99 -20.65
CA THR A 639 -6.23 6.21 -21.46
C THR A 639 -4.86 6.85 -21.55
N LEU A 640 -4.27 6.85 -22.74
CA LEU A 640 -2.91 7.33 -22.98
C LEU A 640 -2.92 8.51 -23.95
N ASN A 641 -2.04 9.46 -23.70
CA ASN A 641 -1.80 10.58 -24.60
C ASN A 641 -0.30 10.90 -24.62
N SER A 642 0.34 10.66 -25.76
CA SER A 642 1.76 10.94 -25.95
C SER A 642 2.02 11.82 -27.16
N ASN A 643 3.03 12.69 -27.10
CA ASN A 643 3.44 13.46 -28.27
C ASN A 643 4.29 12.65 -29.26
N LYS A 644 4.59 11.37 -29.01
CA LYS A 644 5.37 10.54 -29.94
C LYS A 644 4.90 9.09 -29.98
N TYR A 645 5.14 8.30 -28.93
CA TYR A 645 4.79 6.88 -28.86
C TYR A 645 3.79 6.58 -27.76
N ALA A 646 2.81 5.72 -28.03
CA ALA A 646 1.87 5.27 -26.99
C ALA A 646 1.46 3.80 -27.20
N TYR A 647 1.53 3.02 -26.12
CA TYR A 647 1.25 1.58 -26.14
C TYR A 647 0.21 1.24 -25.08
N GLY A 648 -1.00 0.85 -25.51
CA GLY A 648 -2.08 0.50 -24.60
C GLY A 648 -1.72 -0.70 -23.72
N MET A 649 -1.32 -1.79 -24.38
CA MET A 649 -0.70 -2.96 -23.77
C MET A 649 0.42 -3.44 -24.68
N ASP A 650 1.64 -3.52 -24.18
CA ASP A 650 2.78 -4.11 -24.87
C ASP A 650 3.26 -5.29 -24.01
N ILE A 651 3.09 -6.51 -24.55
CA ILE A 651 3.26 -7.73 -23.80
C ILE A 651 4.02 -8.77 -24.62
N SER A 652 5.22 -9.13 -24.20
CA SER A 652 6.00 -10.16 -24.87
C SER A 652 5.53 -11.58 -24.52
N ASP A 653 5.63 -12.52 -25.47
CA ASP A 653 5.52 -13.97 -25.23
C ASP A 653 4.23 -14.38 -24.46
N LEU A 654 3.03 -14.01 -24.94
CA LEU A 654 1.74 -14.36 -24.28
C LEU A 654 1.40 -15.86 -24.40
N GLU A 655 1.62 -16.64 -23.35
CA GLU A 655 1.37 -18.10 -23.33
C GLU A 655 0.21 -18.52 -22.39
N ASN A 656 -0.78 -19.25 -22.94
CA ASN A 656 -1.91 -19.79 -22.18
C ASN A 656 -2.64 -18.73 -21.32
N SER A 657 -2.66 -17.48 -21.81
CA SER A 657 -3.13 -16.31 -21.06
C SER A 657 -4.43 -15.77 -21.65
N VAL A 658 -5.12 -14.91 -20.88
CA VAL A 658 -6.40 -14.31 -21.28
C VAL A 658 -6.34 -12.80 -21.14
N ILE A 659 -6.61 -12.08 -22.23
CA ILE A 659 -6.82 -10.63 -22.23
C ILE A 659 -8.28 -10.37 -22.56
N SER A 660 -9.07 -9.88 -21.60
CA SER A 660 -10.50 -9.70 -21.87
C SER A 660 -11.23 -8.55 -21.19
N GLY A 661 -12.18 -7.94 -21.90
CA GLY A 661 -13.04 -6.89 -21.33
C GLY A 661 -12.34 -5.56 -21.05
N ASN A 662 -11.13 -5.34 -21.58
CA ASN A 662 -10.38 -4.10 -21.36
C ASN A 662 -10.88 -2.98 -22.28
N THR A 663 -10.78 -1.73 -21.81
CA THR A 663 -11.08 -0.53 -22.60
C THR A 663 -9.80 0.29 -22.77
N LEU A 664 -9.28 0.36 -23.99
CA LEU A 664 -8.03 1.02 -24.34
C LEU A 664 -8.34 2.23 -25.22
N THR A 665 -7.85 3.40 -24.85
CA THR A 665 -7.94 4.64 -25.62
C THR A 665 -6.55 5.24 -25.72
N VAL A 666 -5.93 5.09 -26.88
CA VAL A 666 -4.52 5.38 -27.12
C VAL A 666 -4.39 6.47 -28.18
N TYR A 667 -3.76 7.57 -27.80
CA TYR A 667 -3.51 8.71 -28.67
C TYR A 667 -2.02 9.00 -28.72
N SER A 668 -1.47 9.09 -29.94
CA SER A 668 -0.10 9.56 -30.15
C SER A 668 0.05 10.44 -31.40
N TYR A 669 1.21 11.04 -31.61
CA TYR A 669 1.52 11.79 -32.83
C TYR A 669 2.26 10.94 -33.87
N ASP A 670 3.24 10.13 -33.45
CA ASP A 670 4.04 9.30 -34.35
C ASP A 670 3.43 7.90 -34.48
N TYR A 671 3.56 7.04 -33.46
CA TYR A 671 3.20 5.61 -33.53
C TYR A 671 2.32 5.21 -32.34
N ASN A 672 1.34 4.34 -32.54
CA ASN A 672 0.61 3.74 -31.42
C ASN A 672 0.09 2.34 -31.70
N GLU A 673 0.05 1.56 -30.62
CA GLU A 673 -0.56 0.25 -30.59
C GLU A 673 -1.59 0.19 -29.48
N GLY A 674 -2.77 -0.36 -29.79
CA GLY A 674 -3.77 -0.68 -28.78
C GLY A 674 -3.31 -1.83 -27.90
N LEU A 675 -3.00 -2.97 -28.53
CA LEU A 675 -2.47 -4.17 -27.90
C LEU A 675 -1.45 -4.81 -28.84
N TYR A 676 -0.22 -4.96 -28.38
CA TYR A 676 0.83 -5.66 -29.08
C TYR A 676 1.32 -6.87 -28.27
N SER A 677 1.64 -7.95 -28.99
CA SER A 677 2.38 -9.07 -28.43
C SER A 677 3.12 -9.86 -29.50
N ASP A 678 4.32 -10.33 -29.18
CA ASP A 678 5.06 -11.30 -29.97
C ASP A 678 4.92 -12.73 -29.40
N TYR A 679 5.19 -13.73 -30.24
CA TYR A 679 5.27 -15.14 -29.87
C TYR A 679 4.07 -15.67 -29.07
N SER A 680 2.88 -15.13 -29.31
CA SER A 680 1.65 -15.46 -28.58
C SER A 680 1.19 -16.88 -28.86
N VAL A 681 1.02 -17.72 -27.83
CA VAL A 681 0.60 -19.14 -27.99
C VAL A 681 -0.57 -19.51 -27.08
N ASN A 682 -1.60 -20.14 -27.66
CA ASN A 682 -2.80 -20.61 -26.94
C ASN A 682 -3.51 -19.50 -26.13
N THR A 683 -3.46 -18.26 -26.60
CA THR A 683 -3.97 -17.09 -25.89
C THR A 683 -5.35 -16.67 -26.40
N THR A 684 -6.19 -16.15 -25.51
CA THR A 684 -7.52 -15.61 -25.86
C THR A 684 -7.58 -14.11 -25.63
N ILE A 685 -7.84 -13.35 -26.69
CA ILE A 685 -8.05 -11.90 -26.66
C ILE A 685 -9.50 -11.62 -26.99
N SER A 686 -10.31 -11.26 -25.99
CA SER A 686 -11.76 -11.14 -26.20
C SER A 686 -12.48 -10.00 -25.51
N ARG A 687 -13.54 -9.49 -26.15
CA ARG A 687 -14.43 -8.46 -25.58
C ARG A 687 -13.72 -7.16 -25.19
N ASN A 688 -12.57 -6.86 -25.80
CA ASN A 688 -11.86 -5.61 -25.58
C ASN A 688 -12.46 -4.49 -26.45
N THR A 689 -12.46 -3.27 -25.94
CA THR A 689 -12.81 -2.06 -26.69
C THR A 689 -11.55 -1.24 -26.89
N ILE A 690 -11.08 -1.10 -28.11
CA ILE A 690 -9.80 -0.46 -28.44
C ILE A 690 -10.05 0.70 -29.40
N VAL A 691 -9.52 1.86 -29.03
CA VAL A 691 -9.47 3.05 -29.86
C VAL A 691 -8.02 3.49 -29.95
N SER A 692 -7.42 3.37 -31.14
CA SER A 692 -6.03 3.77 -31.41
C SER A 692 -6.02 4.83 -32.51
N MET A 693 -5.44 6.01 -32.26
CA MET A 693 -5.44 7.11 -33.24
C MET A 693 -4.09 7.85 -33.22
N SER A 694 -3.41 7.92 -34.37
CA SER A 694 -2.19 8.73 -34.59
C SER A 694 -2.45 9.94 -35.49
N GLU A 695 -1.59 10.96 -35.43
CA GLU A 695 -1.63 12.10 -36.36
C GLU A 695 -0.73 11.91 -37.60
N SER A 696 0.26 11.00 -37.58
CA SER A 696 1.28 10.93 -38.64
C SER A 696 1.40 9.62 -39.41
N SER A 697 1.26 8.42 -38.81
CA SER A 697 1.12 7.11 -39.51
C SER A 697 1.34 5.91 -38.57
N ASN A 698 0.89 4.70 -38.97
CA ASN A 698 1.10 3.40 -38.33
C ASN A 698 0.33 3.25 -37.00
N GLU A 699 -0.87 2.71 -37.14
CA GLU A 699 -1.80 2.48 -36.04
C GLU A 699 -2.27 1.03 -36.06
N GLU A 700 -1.92 0.30 -35.01
CA GLU A 700 -2.35 -1.08 -34.82
C GLU A 700 -3.37 -1.18 -33.68
N GLY A 701 -4.53 -1.78 -33.94
CA GLY A 701 -5.52 -2.03 -32.89
C GLY A 701 -5.12 -3.20 -32.01
N ILE A 702 -4.94 -4.37 -32.63
CA ILE A 702 -4.36 -5.58 -32.05
C ILE A 702 -3.29 -6.05 -33.03
N TYR A 703 -2.06 -6.22 -32.57
CA TYR A 703 -0.98 -6.81 -33.34
C TYR A 703 -0.42 -8.03 -32.61
N LEU A 704 -0.52 -9.21 -33.24
CA LEU A 704 0.15 -10.43 -32.81
C LEU A 704 1.20 -10.84 -33.83
N SER A 705 2.47 -10.86 -33.44
CA SER A 705 3.55 -11.39 -34.27
C SER A 705 3.97 -12.80 -33.85
N ASP A 706 4.41 -13.64 -34.80
CA ASP A 706 4.86 -15.02 -34.57
C ASP A 706 3.87 -15.87 -33.72
N SER A 707 2.57 -15.69 -33.92
CA SER A 707 1.52 -16.25 -33.05
C SER A 707 1.07 -17.67 -33.43
N GLU A 708 0.63 -18.47 -32.46
CA GLU A 708 0.10 -19.83 -32.68
C GLU A 708 -1.16 -20.13 -31.85
N ASN A 709 -2.20 -20.69 -32.50
CA ASN A 709 -3.41 -21.17 -31.83
C ASN A 709 -4.13 -20.11 -30.96
N CYS A 710 -4.02 -18.83 -31.30
CA CYS A 710 -4.67 -17.74 -30.58
C CYS A 710 -6.11 -17.50 -31.06
N ILE A 711 -6.97 -17.01 -30.16
CA ILE A 711 -8.36 -16.66 -30.43
C ILE A 711 -8.58 -15.18 -30.17
N ILE A 712 -8.87 -14.42 -31.23
CA ILE A 712 -9.25 -13.01 -31.18
C ILE A 712 -10.76 -12.92 -31.42
N SER A 713 -11.55 -12.66 -30.37
CA SER A 713 -13.02 -12.71 -30.50
C SER A 713 -13.81 -11.62 -29.78
N GLU A 714 -14.93 -11.21 -30.37
CA GLU A 714 -15.87 -10.25 -29.77
C GLU A 714 -15.26 -8.88 -29.41
N ASN A 715 -14.13 -8.49 -30.01
CA ASN A 715 -13.50 -7.19 -29.77
C ASN A 715 -14.20 -6.09 -30.60
N THR A 716 -14.20 -4.86 -30.07
CA THR A 716 -14.63 -3.65 -30.78
C THR A 716 -13.42 -2.75 -30.97
N ILE A 717 -12.96 -2.60 -32.21
CA ILE A 717 -11.69 -1.93 -32.52
C ILE A 717 -11.95 -0.79 -33.49
N THR A 718 -11.37 0.36 -33.22
CA THR A 718 -11.39 1.53 -34.09
C THR A 718 -9.97 2.08 -34.22
N VAL A 719 -9.45 2.03 -35.44
CA VAL A 719 -8.21 2.72 -35.84
C VAL A 719 -8.53 3.85 -36.80
N ASP A 720 -7.67 4.87 -36.86
CA ASP A 720 -7.83 5.93 -37.86
C ASP A 720 -7.34 5.43 -39.24
N THR A 721 -8.07 5.75 -40.31
CA THR A 721 -7.78 5.28 -41.69
C THR A 721 -7.34 6.40 -42.63
N TYR A 722 -6.93 7.55 -42.07
CA TYR A 722 -6.46 8.70 -42.86
C TYR A 722 -5.00 8.63 -43.28
N SER A 723 -4.15 7.87 -42.59
CA SER A 723 -2.74 7.70 -42.93
C SER A 723 -2.60 6.92 -44.25
N ASP A 724 -1.57 7.26 -45.04
CA ASP A 724 -1.30 6.60 -46.33
C ASP A 724 -0.44 5.33 -46.15
N ASP A 725 -0.14 4.93 -44.90
CA ASP A 725 0.77 3.84 -44.49
C ASP A 725 0.02 2.71 -43.73
N TRP A 726 0.75 1.66 -43.30
CA TRP A 726 0.24 0.37 -42.79
C TRP A 726 -0.54 0.49 -41.47
N SER A 727 -1.87 0.65 -41.53
CA SER A 727 -2.72 0.76 -40.34
C SER A 727 -3.75 -0.36 -40.30
N TYR A 728 -3.62 -1.24 -39.31
CA TYR A 728 -4.42 -2.45 -39.17
C TYR A 728 -5.22 -2.42 -37.88
N ALA A 729 -6.52 -2.67 -37.95
CA ALA A 729 -7.28 -2.85 -36.73
C ALA A 729 -6.95 -4.18 -36.05
N ILE A 730 -6.70 -5.22 -36.85
CA ILE A 730 -6.17 -6.50 -36.38
C ILE A 730 -5.07 -6.93 -37.36
N ASP A 731 -3.86 -7.08 -36.87
CA ASP A 731 -2.70 -7.65 -37.56
C ASP A 731 -2.31 -8.95 -36.84
N VAL A 732 -2.28 -10.06 -37.58
CA VAL A 732 -1.88 -11.36 -37.05
C VAL A 732 -0.91 -12.04 -38.00
N ASP A 733 0.36 -12.02 -37.65
CA ASP A 733 1.39 -12.85 -38.24
C ASP A 733 1.51 -14.14 -37.40
N GLY A 734 1.21 -15.29 -38.01
CA GLY A 734 1.29 -16.58 -37.34
C GLY A 734 0.36 -17.67 -37.90
N TYR A 735 0.23 -18.77 -37.17
CA TYR A 735 -0.40 -20.00 -37.64
C TYR A 735 -1.55 -20.47 -36.76
N ASN A 736 -2.59 -21.05 -37.38
CA ASN A 736 -3.75 -21.63 -36.68
C ASN A 736 -4.52 -20.63 -35.79
N ASN A 737 -4.45 -19.34 -36.07
CA ASN A 737 -5.16 -18.33 -35.30
C ASN A 737 -6.62 -18.19 -35.76
N THR A 738 -7.50 -17.80 -34.85
CA THR A 738 -8.93 -17.62 -35.10
C THR A 738 -9.37 -16.19 -34.78
N ILE A 739 -9.76 -15.44 -35.81
CA ILE A 739 -10.33 -14.09 -35.71
C ILE A 739 -11.84 -14.18 -35.93
N ILE A 740 -12.63 -14.09 -34.86
CA ILE A 740 -14.07 -14.37 -34.92
C ILE A 740 -14.98 -13.38 -34.20
N SER A 741 -16.07 -12.96 -34.87
CA SER A 741 -17.11 -12.12 -34.26
C SER A 741 -16.65 -10.74 -33.75
N ASN A 742 -15.60 -10.18 -34.34
CA ASN A 742 -15.11 -8.84 -34.01
C ASN A 742 -15.90 -7.76 -34.78
N ILE A 743 -15.97 -6.56 -34.19
CA ILE A 743 -16.48 -5.34 -34.82
C ILE A 743 -15.29 -4.42 -35.04
N VAL A 744 -14.96 -4.17 -36.30
CA VAL A 744 -13.73 -3.50 -36.70
C VAL A 744 -14.05 -2.29 -37.57
N ALA A 745 -13.47 -1.14 -37.24
CA ALA A 745 -13.33 0.00 -38.14
C ALA A 745 -11.85 0.12 -38.53
N GLY A 746 -11.52 -0.35 -39.74
CA GLY A 746 -10.15 -0.57 -40.20
C GLY A 746 -9.98 -1.88 -40.98
N GLU A 747 -8.74 -2.32 -41.17
CA GLU A 747 -8.37 -3.53 -41.90
C GLU A 747 -8.08 -4.71 -40.96
N ILE A 748 -8.40 -5.93 -41.40
CA ILE A 748 -7.90 -7.18 -40.79
C ILE A 748 -6.83 -7.74 -41.73
N TYR A 749 -5.59 -7.79 -41.26
CA TYR A 749 -4.44 -8.37 -41.95
C TYR A 749 -4.02 -9.67 -41.26
N THR A 750 -3.68 -10.69 -42.05
CA THR A 750 -3.03 -11.91 -41.52
C THR A 750 -1.90 -12.40 -42.42
N ASP A 751 -0.78 -12.80 -41.85
CA ASP A 751 0.28 -13.57 -42.52
C ASP A 751 0.40 -14.95 -41.86
N GLY A 752 0.74 -15.98 -42.64
CA GLY A 752 0.90 -17.37 -42.19
C GLY A 752 -0.28 -18.32 -42.45
N GLU A 753 -0.06 -19.63 -42.21
CA GLU A 753 -0.97 -20.70 -42.62
C GLU A 753 -2.03 -21.07 -41.55
N TYR A 754 -3.18 -21.56 -42.01
CA TYR A 754 -4.28 -22.12 -41.21
C TYR A 754 -5.04 -21.13 -40.33
N ASN A 755 -4.93 -19.84 -40.65
CA ASN A 755 -5.72 -18.80 -40.00
C ASN A 755 -7.21 -18.88 -40.42
N THR A 756 -8.10 -18.56 -39.49
CA THR A 756 -9.56 -18.54 -39.70
C THR A 756 -10.12 -17.17 -39.39
N ILE A 757 -10.73 -16.52 -40.38
CA ILE A 757 -11.38 -15.22 -40.25
C ILE A 757 -12.88 -15.39 -40.47
N SER A 758 -13.69 -15.24 -39.42
CA SER A 758 -15.13 -15.49 -39.58
C SER A 758 -16.07 -14.62 -38.75
N SER A 759 -17.27 -14.39 -39.29
CA SER A 759 -18.34 -13.66 -38.57
C SER A 759 -17.97 -12.25 -38.11
N ASN A 760 -16.91 -11.65 -38.67
CA ASN A 760 -16.50 -10.29 -38.33
C ASN A 760 -17.36 -9.26 -39.07
N THR A 761 -17.59 -8.12 -38.45
CA THR A 761 -18.21 -6.94 -39.06
C THR A 761 -17.15 -5.86 -39.24
N ILE A 762 -16.84 -5.52 -40.49
CA ILE A 762 -15.73 -4.63 -40.84
C ILE A 762 -16.30 -3.39 -41.53
N THR A 763 -15.79 -2.22 -41.17
CA THR A 763 -16.25 -0.92 -41.67
C THR A 763 -15.10 0.03 -41.96
N ASN A 764 -15.32 1.02 -42.84
CA ASN A 764 -14.42 2.15 -43.07
C ASN A 764 -12.97 1.79 -43.42
N SER A 765 -12.73 0.65 -44.05
CA SER A 765 -11.40 0.23 -44.49
C SER A 765 -11.02 0.98 -45.77
N ARG A 766 -9.85 1.65 -45.78
CA ARG A 766 -9.40 2.47 -46.92
C ARG A 766 -8.64 1.67 -47.97
N TYR A 767 -7.96 0.61 -47.58
CA TYR A 767 -7.34 -0.32 -48.51
C TYR A 767 -8.21 -1.57 -48.60
N TRP A 768 -7.82 -2.64 -47.94
CA TRP A 768 -8.55 -3.89 -47.90
C TRP A 768 -9.33 -3.97 -46.59
N ALA A 769 -10.49 -4.62 -46.62
CA ALA A 769 -11.20 -4.92 -45.38
C ALA A 769 -10.64 -6.19 -44.74
N ILE A 770 -10.26 -7.17 -45.57
CA ILE A 770 -9.54 -8.36 -45.17
C ILE A 770 -8.41 -8.55 -46.16
N ASP A 771 -7.19 -8.63 -45.67
CA ASP A 771 -6.00 -8.99 -46.43
C ASP A 771 -5.33 -10.19 -45.77
N PHE A 772 -4.88 -11.14 -46.58
CA PHE A 772 -4.07 -12.25 -46.11
C PHE A 772 -2.96 -12.52 -47.11
N ASP A 773 -1.73 -12.42 -46.62
CA ASP A 773 -0.50 -12.45 -47.39
C ASP A 773 0.28 -13.75 -47.12
N GLY A 774 1.24 -14.08 -47.98
CA GLY A 774 2.02 -15.32 -47.93
C GLY A 774 3.52 -15.15 -48.24
N TYR A 775 4.10 -13.95 -48.02
CA TYR A 775 5.49 -13.61 -48.38
C TYR A 775 6.58 -14.59 -47.91
N SER A 776 6.31 -15.45 -46.91
CA SER A 776 7.32 -16.29 -46.25
C SER A 776 7.04 -17.81 -46.36
N ASP A 777 5.86 -18.27 -45.93
CA ASP A 777 5.54 -19.70 -45.74
C ASP A 777 4.20 -20.15 -46.37
N GLY A 778 3.52 -19.27 -47.11
CA GLY A 778 2.22 -19.52 -47.74
C GLY A 778 1.02 -19.06 -46.90
N ALA A 779 -0.12 -18.79 -47.55
CA ALA A 779 -1.33 -18.25 -46.93
C ALA A 779 -2.53 -19.21 -47.07
N TYR A 780 -2.64 -20.19 -46.17
CA TYR A 780 -3.83 -21.06 -46.09
C TYR A 780 -4.87 -20.46 -45.13
N THR A 781 -5.73 -19.57 -45.63
CA THR A 781 -6.73 -18.90 -44.79
C THR A 781 -8.15 -19.36 -45.10
N THR A 782 -8.96 -19.54 -44.05
CA THR A 782 -10.40 -19.80 -44.15
C THR A 782 -11.18 -18.54 -43.80
N VAL A 783 -11.78 -17.89 -44.80
CA VAL A 783 -12.55 -16.64 -44.65
C VAL A 783 -14.02 -16.88 -44.90
N PHE A 784 -14.87 -16.78 -43.87
CA PHE A 784 -16.31 -17.01 -44.07
C PHE A 784 -17.25 -16.23 -43.16
N ASN A 785 -18.46 -15.98 -43.66
CA ASN A 785 -19.54 -15.32 -42.91
C ASN A 785 -19.17 -13.90 -42.43
N ASN A 786 -18.18 -13.24 -43.03
CA ASN A 786 -17.84 -11.86 -42.70
C ASN A 786 -18.76 -10.88 -43.42
N THR A 787 -18.99 -9.74 -42.79
CA THR A 787 -19.78 -8.65 -43.35
C THR A 787 -18.95 -7.37 -43.42
N ILE A 788 -18.73 -6.86 -44.64
CA ILE A 788 -17.91 -5.68 -44.92
C ILE A 788 -18.81 -4.56 -45.42
N PHE A 789 -18.73 -3.37 -44.82
CA PHE A 789 -19.50 -2.18 -45.20
C PHE A 789 -18.61 -0.94 -45.37
N GLU A 790 -18.98 -0.03 -46.27
CA GLU A 790 -18.36 1.31 -46.34
C GLU A 790 -16.83 1.29 -46.51
N SER A 791 -16.27 0.22 -47.07
CA SER A 791 -14.83 0.07 -47.37
C SER A 791 -14.52 0.36 -48.85
N GLU A 792 -13.30 0.81 -49.14
CA GLU A 792 -12.86 1.04 -50.53
C GLU A 792 -12.75 -0.29 -51.27
N SER A 793 -12.00 -1.25 -50.73
CA SER A 793 -11.93 -2.63 -51.23
C SER A 793 -12.33 -3.67 -50.17
N GLY A 794 -12.69 -4.86 -50.65
CA GLY A 794 -13.20 -5.97 -49.84
C GLY A 794 -12.09 -6.92 -49.39
N ILE A 795 -12.01 -8.09 -50.03
CA ILE A 795 -11.02 -9.12 -49.70
C ILE A 795 -9.87 -9.09 -50.71
N CYS A 796 -8.63 -9.03 -50.23
CA CYS A 796 -7.42 -9.21 -51.03
C CYS A 796 -6.90 -10.64 -50.95
N LEU A 797 -6.38 -11.14 -52.07
CA LEU A 797 -5.57 -12.35 -52.16
C LEU A 797 -4.33 -11.96 -52.95
N ASP A 798 -3.20 -11.72 -52.30
CA ASP A 798 -1.94 -11.39 -52.98
C ASP A 798 -0.79 -12.18 -52.38
N ASN A 799 0.19 -12.54 -53.21
CA ASN A 799 1.41 -13.30 -52.84
C ASN A 799 1.20 -14.61 -52.04
N CYS A 800 0.06 -15.30 -52.18
CA CYS A 800 -0.25 -16.57 -51.51
C CYS A 800 0.28 -17.84 -52.26
N ASP A 801 1.53 -17.84 -52.75
CA ASP A 801 2.16 -18.86 -53.62
C ASP A 801 1.57 -20.30 -53.54
N GLU A 802 0.89 -20.79 -54.59
CA GLU A 802 0.33 -22.17 -54.71
C GLU A 802 -0.71 -22.63 -53.65
N ASP A 803 -1.39 -21.73 -52.92
CA ASP A 803 -2.24 -22.09 -51.77
C ASP A 803 -3.78 -22.14 -51.94
N TYR A 804 -4.41 -23.10 -51.25
CA TYR A 804 -5.85 -23.43 -51.33
C TYR A 804 -6.70 -22.71 -50.26
N SER A 805 -6.79 -21.37 -50.28
CA SER A 805 -7.67 -20.63 -49.34
C SER A 805 -9.17 -20.89 -49.59
N ASN A 806 -9.98 -20.83 -48.53
CA ASN A 806 -11.44 -21.06 -48.60
C ASN A 806 -12.21 -19.79 -48.26
N ILE A 807 -12.87 -19.19 -49.25
CA ILE A 807 -13.62 -17.94 -49.11
C ILE A 807 -15.09 -18.18 -49.43
N SER A 808 -15.96 -18.13 -48.44
CA SER A 808 -17.38 -18.43 -48.66
C SER A 808 -18.33 -17.71 -47.69
N TYR A 809 -19.59 -17.52 -48.10
CA TYR A 809 -20.62 -16.91 -47.25
C TYR A 809 -20.34 -15.46 -46.80
N ASN A 810 -19.39 -14.75 -47.43
CA ASN A 810 -19.10 -13.37 -47.07
C ASN A 810 -20.06 -12.41 -47.79
N THR A 811 -20.41 -11.30 -47.14
CA THR A 811 -21.20 -10.21 -47.75
C THR A 811 -20.38 -8.94 -47.76
N ILE A 812 -20.06 -8.45 -48.96
CA ILE A 812 -19.01 -7.45 -49.16
C ILE A 812 -19.55 -6.28 -49.94
N TYR A 813 -19.63 -5.11 -49.30
CA TYR A 813 -19.93 -3.83 -49.93
C TYR A 813 -18.64 -3.03 -50.08
N ALA A 814 -18.18 -2.84 -51.31
CA ALA A 814 -16.94 -2.12 -51.62
C ALA A 814 -17.16 -1.05 -52.70
N SER A 815 -16.45 0.08 -52.65
CA SER A 815 -16.55 1.14 -53.66
C SER A 815 -15.57 0.99 -54.83
N GLU A 816 -14.56 0.14 -54.71
CA GLU A 816 -13.57 -0.22 -55.74
C GLU A 816 -13.63 -1.72 -56.08
N TYR A 817 -12.94 -2.58 -55.34
CA TYR A 817 -12.87 -4.02 -55.63
C TYR A 817 -13.46 -4.85 -54.48
N PRO A 818 -14.65 -5.47 -54.63
CA PRO A 818 -15.17 -6.39 -53.61
C PRO A 818 -14.26 -7.60 -53.36
N ILE A 819 -13.49 -8.02 -54.37
CA ILE A 819 -12.43 -9.02 -54.27
C ILE A 819 -11.32 -8.66 -55.24
N LEU A 820 -10.06 -8.81 -54.82
CA LEU A 820 -8.87 -8.78 -55.68
C LEU A 820 -8.18 -10.15 -55.63
N ILE A 821 -7.70 -10.62 -56.78
CA ILE A 821 -6.88 -11.83 -56.88
C ILE A 821 -5.59 -11.45 -57.62
N GLY A 822 -4.48 -11.56 -56.92
CA GLY A 822 -3.14 -11.17 -57.36
C GLY A 822 -2.49 -12.17 -58.34
N ASP A 823 -1.19 -11.99 -58.52
CA ASP A 823 -0.36 -12.84 -59.37
C ASP A 823 -0.10 -14.22 -58.69
N ASP A 824 -0.02 -15.28 -59.49
CA ASP A 824 0.38 -16.64 -59.06
C ASP A 824 -0.53 -17.32 -57.99
N ILE A 825 -1.76 -16.81 -57.79
CA ILE A 825 -2.79 -17.41 -56.93
C ILE A 825 -3.52 -18.57 -57.63
N THR A 826 -3.46 -19.78 -57.07
CA THR A 826 -4.10 -20.98 -57.64
C THR A 826 -4.71 -21.90 -56.57
N GLY A 827 -5.81 -22.60 -56.89
CA GLY A 827 -6.39 -23.61 -55.99
C GLY A 827 -7.36 -23.08 -54.91
N CYS A 828 -7.61 -21.78 -54.84
CA CYS A 828 -8.58 -21.21 -53.90
C CYS A 828 -10.03 -21.63 -54.21
N ASN A 829 -10.84 -21.74 -53.18
CA ASN A 829 -12.26 -22.11 -53.25
C ASN A 829 -13.13 -20.90 -52.87
N ILE A 830 -13.74 -20.27 -53.87
CA ILE A 830 -14.46 -19.01 -53.74
C ILE A 830 -15.91 -19.22 -54.16
N TYR A 831 -16.84 -19.42 -53.23
CA TYR A 831 -18.25 -19.70 -53.58
C TYR A 831 -19.21 -19.18 -52.53
N LEU A 832 -20.46 -18.88 -52.93
CA LEU A 832 -21.51 -18.35 -52.06
C LEU A 832 -21.18 -17.02 -51.37
N ASN A 833 -20.36 -16.18 -52.00
CA ASN A 833 -20.12 -14.81 -51.54
C ASN A 833 -21.05 -13.82 -52.25
N ASN A 834 -21.37 -12.71 -51.58
CA ASN A 834 -22.11 -11.58 -52.14
C ASN A 834 -21.16 -10.41 -52.40
N PHE A 835 -20.69 -10.26 -53.65
CA PHE A 835 -19.81 -9.18 -54.08
C PHE A 835 -20.62 -7.98 -54.59
N ILE A 836 -20.70 -6.92 -53.78
CA ILE A 836 -21.57 -5.77 -54.01
C ILE A 836 -20.72 -4.53 -54.25
N TYR A 837 -20.70 -4.09 -55.51
CA TYR A 837 -20.04 -2.88 -55.94
C TYR A 837 -20.92 -1.66 -55.68
N THR A 838 -20.38 -0.68 -54.95
CA THR A 838 -21.08 0.55 -54.54
C THR A 838 -20.51 1.83 -55.17
N GLY A 839 -19.44 1.71 -55.95
CA GLY A 839 -18.78 2.85 -56.59
C GLY A 839 -19.34 3.21 -57.98
N ASN A 840 -18.55 4.00 -58.73
CA ASN A 840 -18.92 4.54 -60.04
C ASN A 840 -18.02 4.05 -61.21
N SER A 841 -17.08 3.14 -60.95
CA SER A 841 -16.20 2.51 -61.94
C SER A 841 -16.98 1.48 -62.78
N THR A 842 -16.39 1.07 -63.91
CA THR A 842 -16.95 0.03 -64.80
C THR A 842 -16.21 -1.30 -64.71
N ASN A 843 -15.22 -1.42 -63.83
CA ASN A 843 -14.42 -2.62 -63.67
C ASN A 843 -14.47 -3.02 -62.19
N ILE A 844 -15.21 -4.08 -61.87
CA ILE A 844 -15.42 -4.53 -60.49
C ILE A 844 -14.43 -5.63 -60.07
N SER A 845 -13.50 -5.98 -60.96
CA SER A 845 -12.48 -7.00 -60.78
C SER A 845 -11.20 -6.59 -61.52
N ASP A 846 -10.05 -6.73 -60.86
CA ASP A 846 -8.75 -6.69 -61.53
C ASP A 846 -8.04 -8.03 -61.29
N ILE A 847 -7.31 -8.50 -62.30
CA ILE A 847 -6.38 -9.63 -62.21
C ILE A 847 -5.06 -9.09 -62.72
N LEU A 848 -4.02 -9.18 -61.90
CA LEU A 848 -2.67 -8.86 -62.37
C LEU A 848 -2.19 -9.97 -63.34
N PRO A 849 -1.55 -9.63 -64.47
CA PRO A 849 -1.19 -10.61 -65.49
C PRO A 849 0.06 -11.45 -65.12
N GLY A 850 -0.16 -12.58 -64.43
CA GLY A 850 0.80 -13.66 -64.10
C GLY A 850 0.24 -15.09 -64.34
N GLU A 851 0.85 -16.16 -63.82
CA GLU A 851 0.37 -17.57 -63.96
C GLU A 851 -0.86 -17.90 -63.08
N THR A 852 -1.75 -16.92 -62.83
CA THR A 852 -3.01 -17.09 -62.09
C THR A 852 -3.96 -18.04 -62.83
N GLY A 853 -4.43 -19.11 -62.16
CA GLY A 853 -5.32 -20.12 -62.75
C GLY A 853 -5.61 -21.34 -61.87
N ASN A 854 -6.76 -22.00 -62.07
CA ASN A 854 -7.27 -23.16 -61.30
C ASN A 854 -7.97 -22.82 -59.96
N ASN A 855 -8.42 -21.59 -59.75
CA ASN A 855 -9.34 -21.29 -58.65
C ASN A 855 -10.75 -21.84 -58.95
N SER A 856 -11.45 -22.33 -57.92
CA SER A 856 -12.83 -22.82 -58.04
C SER A 856 -13.81 -21.75 -57.59
N PHE A 857 -14.58 -21.21 -58.53
CA PHE A 857 -15.67 -20.27 -58.23
C PHE A 857 -17.01 -20.94 -57.92
N ILE A 858 -17.01 -22.27 -57.72
CA ILE A 858 -18.21 -23.06 -57.45
C ILE A 858 -17.99 -23.97 -56.24
N SER A 859 -19.07 -24.32 -55.55
CA SER A 859 -19.03 -25.26 -54.44
C SER A 859 -18.52 -26.64 -54.86
N HIS A 860 -17.89 -27.36 -53.92
CA HIS A 860 -17.35 -28.72 -54.14
C HIS A 860 -18.42 -29.82 -54.00
N VAL A 861 -19.57 -29.45 -53.45
CA VAL A 861 -20.74 -30.30 -53.24
C VAL A 861 -21.97 -29.54 -53.70
N GLU A 862 -23.01 -30.29 -54.07
CA GLU A 862 -24.31 -29.67 -54.31
C GLU A 862 -24.85 -29.10 -52.99
N ILE A 863 -25.38 -27.88 -53.07
CA ILE A 863 -25.97 -27.16 -51.95
C ILE A 863 -27.47 -27.08 -52.19
N GLU A 864 -28.26 -27.40 -51.17
CA GLU A 864 -29.71 -27.22 -51.21
C GLU A 864 -30.05 -25.75 -50.98
N TYR A 865 -30.92 -25.20 -51.83
CA TYR A 865 -31.32 -23.81 -51.72
C TYR A 865 -32.74 -23.56 -52.20
N ARG A 866 -33.26 -22.38 -51.87
CA ARG A 866 -34.55 -21.87 -52.33
C ARG A 866 -34.35 -20.72 -53.31
N TYR A 867 -35.15 -20.69 -54.36
CA TYR A 867 -35.25 -19.55 -55.27
C TYR A 867 -36.69 -19.40 -55.72
N ASN A 868 -37.25 -18.19 -55.59
CA ASN A 868 -38.66 -17.89 -55.89
C ASN A 868 -39.66 -18.89 -55.27
N GLY A 869 -39.39 -19.36 -54.04
CA GLY A 869 -40.23 -20.28 -53.29
C GLY A 869 -40.15 -21.77 -53.69
N ASN A 870 -39.34 -22.13 -54.69
CA ASN A 870 -39.07 -23.53 -55.06
C ASN A 870 -37.73 -23.99 -54.46
N SER A 871 -37.59 -25.30 -54.23
CA SER A 871 -36.35 -25.93 -53.73
C SER A 871 -35.54 -26.54 -54.88
N TYR A 872 -34.23 -26.33 -54.84
CA TYR A 872 -33.25 -26.80 -55.80
C TYR A 872 -32.04 -27.41 -55.07
N SER A 873 -31.25 -28.22 -55.78
CA SER A 873 -29.94 -28.74 -55.35
C SER A 873 -29.01 -28.64 -56.53
N ASN A 874 -27.91 -27.90 -56.39
CA ASN A 874 -26.93 -27.74 -57.47
C ASN A 874 -25.58 -27.28 -56.90
N PHE A 875 -24.54 -27.30 -57.73
CA PHE A 875 -23.30 -26.58 -57.44
C PHE A 875 -23.56 -25.07 -57.59
N LEU A 876 -23.15 -24.28 -56.60
CA LEU A 876 -23.45 -22.85 -56.51
C LEU A 876 -22.16 -22.02 -56.60
N GLY A 877 -22.21 -20.93 -57.35
CA GLY A 877 -21.14 -19.93 -57.44
C GLY A 877 -21.38 -18.73 -56.54
N ASN A 878 -20.96 -17.55 -56.99
CA ASN A 878 -21.03 -16.29 -56.23
C ASN A 878 -22.08 -15.35 -56.83
N TYR A 879 -22.55 -14.39 -56.02
CA TYR A 879 -23.34 -13.27 -56.50
C TYR A 879 -22.43 -12.09 -56.86
N TRP A 880 -22.63 -11.55 -58.05
CA TRP A 880 -21.89 -10.41 -58.58
C TRP A 880 -22.88 -9.28 -58.92
N SER A 881 -22.75 -8.13 -58.27
CA SER A 881 -23.71 -7.02 -58.43
C SER A 881 -23.81 -6.41 -59.84
N ASP A 882 -22.82 -6.65 -60.71
CA ASP A 882 -22.81 -6.22 -62.12
C ASP A 882 -23.26 -7.34 -63.09
N TYR A 883 -23.50 -8.55 -62.60
CA TYR A 883 -23.90 -9.67 -63.43
C TYR A 883 -25.31 -9.44 -63.99
N SER A 884 -25.42 -9.51 -65.31
CA SER A 884 -26.66 -9.25 -66.05
C SER A 884 -27.06 -10.42 -66.97
N GLY A 885 -26.58 -11.63 -66.65
CA GLY A 885 -26.95 -12.85 -67.34
C GLY A 885 -28.42 -13.23 -67.13
N THR A 886 -28.87 -14.25 -67.85
CA THR A 886 -30.27 -14.73 -67.78
C THR A 886 -30.35 -16.06 -67.04
N ASP A 887 -31.46 -16.28 -66.35
CA ASP A 887 -31.85 -17.55 -65.74
C ASP A 887 -33.09 -18.09 -66.47
N ALA A 888 -32.90 -18.80 -67.58
CA ALA A 888 -33.98 -19.26 -68.45
C ALA A 888 -34.65 -20.53 -67.95
N ASP A 889 -33.95 -21.36 -67.16
CA ASP A 889 -34.52 -22.55 -66.52
C ASP A 889 -35.17 -22.26 -65.16
N GLY A 890 -34.99 -21.04 -64.64
CA GLY A 890 -35.65 -20.49 -63.47
C GLY A 890 -35.15 -21.10 -62.18
N ASN A 891 -33.89 -21.55 -62.16
CA ASN A 891 -33.30 -22.23 -61.01
C ASN A 891 -32.59 -21.28 -60.04
N GLY A 892 -32.32 -20.02 -60.42
CA GLY A 892 -31.61 -19.04 -59.58
C GLY A 892 -30.11 -18.91 -59.88
N ILE A 893 -29.60 -19.73 -60.80
CA ILE A 893 -28.24 -19.72 -61.32
C ILE A 893 -28.27 -19.16 -62.74
N GLY A 894 -27.33 -18.30 -63.06
CA GLY A 894 -27.21 -17.72 -64.39
C GLY A 894 -26.76 -18.73 -65.46
N ASP A 895 -27.41 -18.74 -66.61
CA ASP A 895 -27.10 -19.61 -67.76
C ASP A 895 -25.80 -19.22 -68.48
N THR A 896 -25.28 -18.03 -68.23
CA THR A 896 -24.04 -17.51 -68.82
C THR A 896 -22.97 -17.35 -67.76
N TYR A 897 -21.76 -17.83 -68.02
CA TYR A 897 -20.66 -17.67 -67.07
C TYR A 897 -20.37 -16.20 -66.80
N TYR A 898 -20.03 -15.87 -65.56
CA TYR A 898 -19.43 -14.59 -65.23
C TYR A 898 -17.93 -14.69 -65.51
N LEU A 899 -17.40 -13.76 -66.30
CA LEU A 899 -15.99 -13.71 -66.63
C LEU A 899 -15.31 -12.74 -65.69
N TYR A 900 -14.32 -13.22 -64.95
CA TYR A 900 -13.50 -12.43 -64.04
C TYR A 900 -12.14 -12.15 -64.73
N GLY A 901 -11.71 -10.89 -64.80
CA GLY A 901 -10.43 -10.48 -65.41
C GLY A 901 -10.49 -9.69 -66.73
N CYS A 902 -9.31 -9.20 -67.18
CA CYS A 902 -9.19 -8.27 -68.30
C CYS A 902 -9.28 -8.93 -69.69
N ALA A 903 -10.26 -8.52 -70.50
CA ALA A 903 -10.52 -9.07 -71.83
C ALA A 903 -9.45 -8.72 -72.90
N ASP A 904 -8.52 -7.80 -72.64
CA ASP A 904 -7.55 -7.31 -73.62
C ASP A 904 -6.29 -8.20 -73.78
N SER A 905 -6.06 -9.16 -72.88
CA SER A 905 -5.01 -10.19 -72.98
C SER A 905 -5.64 -11.57 -73.17
N GLY A 906 -5.72 -12.02 -74.42
CA GLY A 906 -6.51 -13.18 -74.84
C GLY A 906 -6.11 -14.58 -74.34
N ASP A 907 -5.48 -14.72 -73.17
CA ASP A 907 -5.04 -16.00 -72.60
C ASP A 907 -5.34 -16.22 -71.08
N TYR A 908 -5.91 -15.27 -70.34
CA TYR A 908 -6.16 -15.44 -68.88
C TYR A 908 -7.52 -14.87 -68.42
N LEU A 909 -8.58 -15.69 -68.47
CA LEU A 909 -9.90 -15.37 -67.90
C LEU A 909 -10.36 -16.54 -67.03
N GLU A 910 -10.47 -16.30 -65.72
CA GLU A 910 -11.19 -17.21 -64.82
C GLU A 910 -12.69 -16.99 -64.98
N ASN A 911 -13.50 -17.99 -64.65
CA ASN A 911 -14.95 -17.87 -64.75
C ASN A 911 -15.68 -18.52 -63.60
N ASP A 912 -16.68 -17.79 -63.10
CA ASP A 912 -17.74 -18.37 -62.32
C ASP A 912 -18.74 -18.99 -63.30
N THR A 913 -18.83 -20.32 -63.27
CA THR A 913 -19.70 -21.10 -64.17
C THR A 913 -21.12 -21.26 -63.64
N ALA A 914 -21.36 -20.88 -62.37
CA ALA A 914 -22.66 -20.94 -61.73
C ALA A 914 -22.97 -19.63 -60.96
N PRO A 915 -22.84 -18.45 -61.61
CA PRO A 915 -23.06 -17.18 -60.92
C PRO A 915 -24.51 -17.09 -60.48
N LEU A 916 -24.75 -16.58 -59.28
CA LEU A 916 -26.09 -16.46 -58.71
C LEU A 916 -26.81 -15.26 -59.32
N ILE A 917 -28.10 -15.42 -59.64
CA ILE A 917 -28.91 -14.35 -60.24
C ILE A 917 -29.32 -13.26 -59.22
N ASP A 918 -29.13 -13.55 -57.93
CA ASP A 918 -29.43 -12.67 -56.80
C ASP A 918 -28.56 -13.06 -55.59
N MET A 919 -28.59 -12.27 -54.51
CA MET A 919 -27.74 -12.50 -53.32
C MET A 919 -28.06 -13.83 -52.63
N TRP A 920 -27.01 -14.47 -52.11
CA TRP A 920 -27.11 -15.59 -51.19
C TRP A 920 -27.45 -15.13 -49.77
N ASN A 921 -28.47 -15.73 -49.16
CA ASN A 921 -28.93 -15.45 -47.80
C ASN A 921 -29.28 -16.75 -47.08
N ASP A 922 -28.26 -17.47 -46.58
CA ASP A 922 -28.41 -18.65 -45.72
C ASP A 922 -29.45 -19.68 -46.23
N GLY A 923 -29.17 -20.28 -47.39
CA GLY A 923 -30.05 -21.28 -48.01
C GLY A 923 -31.08 -20.72 -48.99
N GLU A 924 -31.09 -19.41 -49.26
CA GLU A 924 -31.97 -18.77 -50.25
C GLU A 924 -31.17 -17.85 -51.19
N ILE A 925 -31.53 -17.87 -52.49
CA ILE A 925 -31.08 -16.90 -53.49
C ILE A 925 -32.21 -15.88 -53.66
N GLY A 926 -31.95 -14.60 -53.36
CA GLY A 926 -32.96 -13.55 -53.51
C GLY A 926 -32.63 -12.26 -52.75
N ASN A 927 -33.02 -11.12 -53.31
CA ASN A 927 -32.85 -9.81 -52.70
C ASN A 927 -33.88 -9.63 -51.58
N TYR A 928 -33.56 -10.08 -50.38
CA TYR A 928 -34.45 -9.88 -49.23
C TYR A 928 -34.33 -8.45 -48.73
N VAL A 929 -35.06 -7.53 -49.38
CA VAL A 929 -35.37 -6.23 -48.78
C VAL A 929 -36.37 -6.50 -47.66
N ALA A 930 -35.88 -6.52 -46.41
CA ALA A 930 -36.77 -6.44 -45.26
C ALA A 930 -37.72 -5.23 -45.44
N PRO A 931 -39.03 -5.38 -45.22
CA PRO A 931 -40.00 -4.34 -45.56
C PRO A 931 -39.66 -3.01 -44.84
N SER A 932 -39.58 -1.95 -45.65
CA SER A 932 -39.21 -0.58 -45.27
C SER A 932 -39.80 -0.10 -43.93
N ARG A 933 -38.92 0.34 -43.02
CA ARG A 933 -39.22 1.42 -42.08
C ARG A 933 -38.10 2.47 -42.11
N SER A 934 -38.54 3.72 -42.09
CA SER A 934 -37.73 4.93 -42.20
C SER A 934 -36.59 4.99 -41.19
N SER A 935 -35.43 5.43 -41.69
CA SER A 935 -34.32 6.11 -41.02
C SER A 935 -34.56 6.52 -39.56
N GLY A 936 -33.83 5.87 -38.64
CA GLY A 936 -33.63 6.30 -37.28
C GLY A 936 -33.22 5.17 -36.34
N GLY A 937 -31.91 4.91 -36.23
CA GLY A 937 -31.20 4.34 -35.07
C GLY A 937 -31.57 2.94 -34.56
N SER A 938 -30.52 2.17 -34.24
CA SER A 938 -30.49 0.89 -33.52
C SER A 938 -30.62 -0.37 -34.39
N GLY A 939 -29.51 -1.12 -34.43
CA GLY A 939 -29.35 -2.36 -35.17
C GLY A 939 -30.31 -3.46 -34.74
N ARG A 940 -30.83 -4.20 -35.72
CA ARG A 940 -31.50 -5.50 -35.58
C ARG A 940 -31.42 -6.26 -36.91
N SER A 941 -30.59 -7.28 -37.00
CA SER A 941 -30.81 -8.44 -37.87
C SER A 941 -31.05 -9.68 -36.98
N TYR A 942 -31.79 -10.67 -37.52
CA TYR A 942 -32.05 -12.00 -36.97
C TYR A 942 -33.17 -12.21 -35.92
N ASP A 943 -33.80 -11.18 -35.35
CA ASP A 943 -34.74 -11.37 -34.21
C ASP A 943 -36.20 -11.69 -34.60
N SER A 944 -36.58 -11.71 -35.89
CA SER A 944 -38.02 -11.74 -36.24
C SER A 944 -38.70 -13.09 -36.12
N ASP A 945 -37.96 -14.20 -36.24
CA ASP A 945 -38.51 -15.55 -36.10
C ASP A 945 -38.19 -16.16 -34.73
N ILE A 946 -37.40 -15.52 -33.88
CA ILE A 946 -37.01 -16.01 -32.56
C ILE A 946 -37.94 -15.40 -31.50
N SER A 947 -38.26 -16.16 -30.47
CA SER A 947 -39.15 -15.69 -29.43
C SER A 947 -38.56 -14.52 -28.65
N ASP A 948 -39.32 -13.42 -28.56
CA ASP A 948 -39.04 -12.29 -27.66
C ASP A 948 -39.06 -12.69 -26.17
N GLU A 949 -39.58 -13.87 -25.84
CA GLU A 949 -39.58 -14.40 -24.47
C GLU A 949 -38.19 -14.93 -24.05
N ILE A 950 -37.25 -15.11 -24.98
CA ILE A 950 -35.85 -15.44 -24.64
C ILE A 950 -35.14 -14.14 -24.25
N GLU A 951 -34.72 -14.01 -23.00
CA GLU A 951 -34.18 -12.74 -22.47
C GLU A 951 -32.72 -12.50 -22.90
N SER A 952 -31.89 -13.55 -22.91
CA SER A 952 -30.46 -13.45 -23.23
C SER A 952 -30.18 -13.35 -24.72
N LYS A 953 -29.31 -12.39 -25.09
CA LYS A 953 -28.77 -12.24 -26.45
C LYS A 953 -27.91 -13.44 -26.87
N VAL A 954 -27.21 -14.07 -25.92
CA VAL A 954 -26.38 -15.27 -26.16
C VAL A 954 -27.27 -16.46 -26.51
N ILE A 955 -28.34 -16.71 -25.73
CA ILE A 955 -29.29 -17.78 -26.02
C ILE A 955 -30.03 -17.50 -27.34
N LYS A 956 -30.42 -16.25 -27.61
CA LYS A 956 -31.01 -15.87 -28.89
C LYS A 956 -30.08 -16.16 -30.07
N ASN A 957 -28.79 -15.81 -29.98
CA ASN A 957 -27.80 -16.11 -31.01
C ASN A 957 -27.59 -17.61 -31.21
N PHE A 958 -27.62 -18.40 -30.13
CA PHE A 958 -27.55 -19.85 -30.26
C PHE A 958 -28.79 -20.39 -30.98
N VAL A 959 -29.99 -20.04 -30.53
CA VAL A 959 -31.26 -20.48 -31.14
C VAL A 959 -31.38 -20.01 -32.58
N SER A 960 -30.86 -18.84 -32.93
CA SER A 960 -30.83 -18.32 -34.31
C SER A 960 -30.03 -19.25 -35.23
N SER A 961 -28.85 -19.68 -34.77
CA SER A 961 -27.95 -20.59 -35.49
C SER A 961 -28.41 -22.06 -35.48
N ALA A 962 -29.37 -22.42 -34.63
CA ALA A 962 -29.77 -23.80 -34.37
C ALA A 962 -31.05 -24.20 -35.09
N THR A 963 -31.08 -25.41 -35.65
CA THR A 963 -32.32 -26.03 -36.11
C THR A 963 -33.15 -26.50 -34.92
N VAL A 964 -34.36 -25.96 -34.72
CA VAL A 964 -35.24 -26.38 -33.62
C VAL A 964 -36.13 -27.55 -34.08
N ILE A 965 -35.97 -28.72 -33.47
CA ILE A 965 -36.48 -30.00 -33.95
C ILE A 965 -37.56 -30.54 -33.01
N TYR A 966 -38.71 -30.94 -33.57
CA TYR A 966 -39.85 -31.50 -32.82
C TYR A 966 -40.27 -32.90 -33.31
N GLY A 967 -40.90 -33.68 -32.43
CA GLY A 967 -41.28 -35.08 -32.71
C GLY A 967 -42.75 -35.33 -33.09
N ASN A 968 -43.68 -34.55 -32.56
CA ASN A 968 -45.12 -34.69 -32.79
C ASN A 968 -45.82 -33.32 -32.73
N GLU A 969 -47.12 -33.27 -33.03
CA GLU A 969 -47.93 -32.04 -32.99
C GLU A 969 -47.93 -31.31 -31.63
N ILE A 970 -47.63 -32.00 -30.52
CA ILE A 970 -47.56 -31.39 -29.18
C ILE A 970 -46.21 -30.71 -28.99
N ASP A 971 -45.12 -31.41 -29.31
CA ASP A 971 -43.76 -30.89 -29.23
C ASP A 971 -43.54 -29.75 -30.24
N GLU A 972 -44.28 -29.75 -31.36
CA GLU A 972 -44.35 -28.64 -32.33
C GLU A 972 -44.78 -27.33 -31.66
N ASN A 973 -45.79 -27.38 -30.79
CA ASN A 973 -46.26 -26.20 -30.06
C ASN A 973 -45.22 -25.70 -29.04
N TYR A 974 -44.39 -26.58 -28.47
CA TYR A 974 -43.29 -26.18 -27.59
C TYR A 974 -42.11 -25.61 -28.38
N ALA A 975 -41.70 -26.28 -29.45
CA ALA A 975 -40.64 -25.83 -30.36
C ALA A 975 -40.95 -24.45 -30.96
N SER A 976 -42.20 -24.20 -31.35
CA SER A 976 -42.64 -22.92 -31.92
C SER A 976 -42.54 -21.73 -30.96
N GLN A 977 -42.33 -21.97 -29.66
CA GLN A 977 -42.13 -20.92 -28.65
C GLN A 977 -40.66 -20.49 -28.51
N LEU A 978 -39.73 -21.20 -29.15
CA LEU A 978 -38.33 -20.77 -29.24
C LEU A 978 -38.10 -20.00 -30.53
N ARG A 979 -38.66 -20.49 -31.64
CA ARG A 979 -38.66 -19.80 -32.93
C ARG A 979 -39.80 -20.27 -33.85
N GLU A 980 -40.17 -19.48 -34.86
CA GLU A 980 -41.19 -19.81 -35.85
C GLU A 980 -40.72 -20.89 -36.84
N ARG A 981 -39.44 -20.87 -37.24
CA ARG A 981 -38.85 -21.83 -38.17
C ARG A 981 -38.42 -23.10 -37.42
N ILE A 982 -39.29 -24.11 -37.41
CA ILE A 982 -39.07 -25.39 -36.74
C ILE A 982 -39.09 -26.57 -37.73
N GLN A 983 -38.41 -27.64 -37.37
CA GLN A 983 -38.18 -28.81 -38.22
C GLN A 983 -38.75 -30.08 -37.60
N ASN A 984 -39.45 -30.89 -38.40
CA ASN A 984 -39.94 -32.20 -37.96
C ASN A 984 -38.79 -33.21 -37.95
N ALA A 985 -38.70 -34.03 -36.90
CA ALA A 985 -37.67 -35.04 -36.71
C ALA A 985 -37.73 -36.23 -37.71
N GLU A 986 -38.83 -36.45 -38.44
CA GLU A 986 -38.97 -37.60 -39.34
C GLU A 986 -38.03 -37.50 -40.55
N GLY A 987 -36.98 -38.34 -40.56
CA GLY A 987 -36.02 -38.43 -41.67
C GLY A 987 -35.00 -37.29 -41.73
N PHE A 988 -34.99 -36.39 -40.75
CA PHE A 988 -34.06 -35.27 -40.66
C PHE A 988 -32.66 -35.75 -40.22
N LYS A 989 -31.62 -35.20 -40.85
CA LYS A 989 -30.22 -35.39 -40.45
C LYS A 989 -29.63 -34.05 -40.07
N ILE A 990 -28.99 -34.00 -38.91
CA ILE A 990 -28.35 -32.78 -38.43
C ILE A 990 -27.04 -32.52 -39.19
N SER A 991 -26.79 -31.26 -39.51
CA SER A 991 -25.57 -30.79 -40.18
C SER A 991 -24.98 -29.52 -39.54
N GLY A 992 -25.49 -29.11 -38.37
CA GLY A 992 -25.14 -27.88 -37.65
C GLY A 992 -25.79 -27.86 -36.26
N ASN A 993 -25.80 -26.71 -35.58
CA ASN A 993 -26.39 -26.59 -34.24
C ASN A 993 -27.88 -27.00 -34.22
N ALA A 994 -28.36 -27.57 -33.12
CA ALA A 994 -29.77 -27.92 -32.98
C ALA A 994 -30.33 -27.77 -31.57
N VAL A 995 -31.64 -27.54 -31.48
CA VAL A 995 -32.43 -27.63 -30.25
C VAL A 995 -33.47 -28.72 -30.41
N ILE A 996 -33.34 -29.81 -29.67
CA ILE A 996 -34.31 -30.90 -29.65
C ILE A 996 -35.36 -30.58 -28.60
N VAL A 997 -36.62 -30.49 -29.02
CA VAL A 997 -37.76 -30.29 -28.12
C VAL A 997 -38.65 -31.55 -28.11
N GLY A 998 -38.85 -32.11 -26.92
CA GLY A 998 -39.66 -33.31 -26.71
C GLY A 998 -38.87 -34.62 -26.63
N GLY A 999 -39.40 -35.58 -25.86
CA GLY A 999 -38.68 -36.82 -25.49
C GLY A 999 -38.60 -37.90 -26.58
N PRO A 1000 -37.80 -38.98 -26.35
CA PRO A 1000 -37.39 -39.95 -27.37
C PRO A 1000 -38.50 -40.92 -27.80
N LEU A 1001 -39.65 -40.92 -27.12
CA LEU A 1001 -40.82 -41.70 -27.54
C LEU A 1001 -41.46 -41.14 -28.81
N ALA A 1002 -41.49 -39.81 -28.92
CA ALA A 1002 -42.16 -39.09 -30.00
C ALA A 1002 -41.18 -38.43 -30.97
N ASN A 1003 -40.05 -37.94 -30.47
CA ASN A 1003 -39.02 -37.32 -31.29
C ASN A 1003 -38.00 -38.37 -31.75
N GLY A 1004 -38.09 -38.75 -33.04
CA GLY A 1004 -37.22 -39.77 -33.65
C GLY A 1004 -35.73 -39.40 -33.60
N PHE A 1005 -35.43 -38.10 -33.59
CA PHE A 1005 -34.08 -37.57 -33.47
C PHE A 1005 -33.59 -37.57 -32.01
N ALA A 1006 -34.46 -37.19 -31.07
CA ALA A 1006 -34.18 -37.34 -29.64
C ALA A 1006 -33.80 -38.79 -29.31
N LYS A 1007 -34.48 -39.78 -29.89
CA LYS A 1007 -34.18 -41.21 -29.72
C LYS A 1007 -32.77 -41.62 -30.19
N GLU A 1008 -32.22 -40.96 -31.20
CA GLU A 1008 -30.90 -41.28 -31.76
C GLU A 1008 -29.76 -40.80 -30.84
N TYR A 1009 -29.93 -39.64 -30.21
CA TYR A 1009 -28.90 -39.02 -29.37
C TYR A 1009 -29.12 -39.19 -27.86
N ASN A 1010 -30.30 -39.67 -27.41
CA ASN A 1010 -30.68 -39.75 -26.00
C ASN A 1010 -29.62 -40.41 -25.10
N ASP A 1011 -28.98 -41.49 -25.58
CA ASP A 1011 -28.01 -42.27 -24.81
C ASP A 1011 -26.60 -41.64 -24.80
N GLN A 1012 -26.38 -40.56 -25.56
CA GLN A 1012 -25.12 -39.81 -25.63
C GLN A 1012 -25.10 -38.60 -24.68
N PHE A 1013 -26.28 -38.17 -24.24
CA PHE A 1013 -26.44 -37.13 -23.23
C PHE A 1013 -26.20 -37.69 -21.82
N GLU A 1014 -25.70 -36.84 -20.91
CA GLU A 1014 -25.35 -37.24 -19.54
C GLU A 1014 -26.55 -37.79 -18.75
N MET A 1015 -27.75 -37.23 -18.98
CA MET A 1015 -28.98 -37.65 -18.34
C MET A 1015 -30.03 -38.06 -19.40
N PRO A 1016 -29.99 -39.32 -19.90
CA PRO A 1016 -30.94 -39.81 -20.89
C PRO A 1016 -32.39 -39.72 -20.39
N ILE A 1017 -33.27 -39.11 -21.19
CA ILE A 1017 -34.66 -38.85 -20.81
C ILE A 1017 -35.53 -40.05 -21.21
N SER A 1018 -36.53 -40.38 -20.40
CA SER A 1018 -37.51 -41.44 -20.68
C SER A 1018 -38.90 -41.05 -20.19
N ASN A 1019 -39.91 -41.90 -20.39
CA ASN A 1019 -41.24 -41.63 -19.85
C ASN A 1019 -41.32 -41.70 -18.31
N ASP A 1020 -40.29 -42.24 -17.64
CA ASP A 1020 -40.26 -42.39 -16.18
C ASP A 1020 -39.20 -41.48 -15.51
N TYR A 1021 -38.28 -40.90 -16.28
CA TYR A 1021 -37.15 -40.08 -15.81
C TYR A 1021 -37.03 -38.83 -16.68
N PRO A 1022 -36.95 -37.60 -16.14
CA PRO A 1022 -36.59 -37.21 -14.76
C PRO A 1022 -37.69 -37.31 -13.68
N GLY A 1023 -38.90 -37.78 -14.01
CA GLY A 1023 -40.02 -37.92 -13.07
C GLY A 1023 -41.15 -36.92 -13.34
N GLU A 1024 -42.28 -37.11 -12.66
CA GLU A 1024 -43.51 -36.33 -12.87
C GLU A 1024 -43.25 -34.83 -12.71
N ASN A 1025 -43.69 -34.03 -13.68
CA ASN A 1025 -43.49 -32.58 -13.80
C ASN A 1025 -42.04 -32.10 -13.91
N ASN A 1026 -41.07 -32.99 -14.07
CA ASN A 1026 -39.65 -32.63 -14.23
C ASN A 1026 -39.22 -32.64 -15.70
N GLY A 1027 -38.44 -31.65 -16.08
CA GLY A 1027 -37.74 -31.52 -17.36
C GLY A 1027 -36.23 -31.42 -17.18
N ILE A 1028 -35.49 -31.66 -18.25
CA ILE A 1028 -34.04 -31.49 -18.31
C ILE A 1028 -33.69 -30.60 -19.50
N ILE A 1029 -32.74 -29.69 -19.28
CA ILE A 1029 -31.98 -28.97 -20.32
C ILE A 1029 -30.56 -29.50 -20.27
N GLN A 1030 -30.01 -29.96 -21.39
CA GLN A 1030 -28.64 -30.46 -21.45
C GLN A 1030 -28.01 -30.24 -22.81
N VAL A 1031 -26.69 -30.11 -22.84
CA VAL A 1031 -25.92 -29.74 -24.03
C VAL A 1031 -24.98 -30.89 -24.40
N LEU A 1032 -24.90 -31.20 -25.69
CA LEU A 1032 -23.96 -32.16 -26.26
C LEU A 1032 -23.21 -31.50 -27.41
N LYS A 1033 -21.88 -31.48 -27.32
CA LYS A 1033 -21.01 -31.10 -28.45
C LYS A 1033 -20.70 -32.35 -29.27
N VAL A 1034 -21.10 -32.37 -30.53
CA VAL A 1034 -20.88 -33.48 -31.45
C VAL A 1034 -19.76 -33.12 -32.42
N GLN A 1035 -18.79 -34.02 -32.57
CA GLN A 1035 -17.80 -33.98 -33.65
C GLN A 1035 -18.14 -35.04 -34.69
N ASP A 1036 -18.48 -34.61 -35.91
CA ASP A 1036 -18.66 -35.50 -37.04
C ASP A 1036 -17.34 -35.66 -37.80
N ASN A 1037 -16.77 -36.86 -37.68
CA ASN A 1037 -15.48 -37.25 -38.28
C ASN A 1037 -15.67 -38.14 -39.53
N THR A 1038 -16.89 -38.20 -40.09
CA THR A 1038 -17.20 -39.10 -41.22
C THR A 1038 -16.94 -38.50 -42.61
N GLY A 1039 -16.57 -37.20 -42.67
CA GLY A 1039 -16.18 -36.46 -43.87
C GLY A 1039 -14.68 -36.09 -43.91
N ILE A 1040 -14.28 -35.35 -44.96
CA ILE A 1040 -12.91 -34.82 -45.14
C ILE A 1040 -12.66 -33.59 -44.23
N ILE A 1041 -13.72 -32.93 -43.76
CA ILE A 1041 -13.71 -31.82 -42.81
C ILE A 1041 -14.31 -32.29 -41.49
N ILE A 1042 -13.63 -32.05 -40.37
CA ILE A 1042 -14.17 -32.27 -39.02
C ILE A 1042 -15.21 -31.18 -38.76
N LYS A 1043 -16.48 -31.56 -38.57
CA LYS A 1043 -17.55 -30.60 -38.23
C LYS A 1043 -17.89 -30.73 -36.76
N SER A 1044 -17.77 -29.63 -36.01
CA SER A 1044 -18.27 -29.53 -34.63
C SER A 1044 -19.58 -28.76 -34.60
N TYR A 1045 -20.57 -29.27 -33.88
CA TYR A 1045 -21.82 -28.55 -33.63
C TYR A 1045 -22.42 -28.91 -32.27
N THR A 1046 -23.22 -28.00 -31.74
CA THR A 1046 -23.81 -28.08 -30.39
C THR A 1046 -25.29 -28.44 -30.47
N ILE A 1047 -25.70 -29.44 -29.69
CA ILE A 1047 -27.08 -29.92 -29.59
C ILE A 1047 -27.59 -29.63 -28.17
N VAL A 1048 -28.62 -28.79 -28.06
CA VAL A 1048 -29.37 -28.58 -26.82
C VAL A 1048 -30.58 -29.51 -26.81
N TYR A 1049 -30.81 -30.20 -25.70
CA TYR A 1049 -31.93 -31.11 -25.54
C TYR A 1049 -32.83 -30.66 -24.39
N ILE A 1050 -34.08 -30.34 -24.73
CA ILE A 1050 -35.13 -29.83 -23.84
C ILE A 1050 -36.29 -30.82 -23.85
N ALA A 1051 -36.40 -31.63 -22.79
CA ALA A 1051 -37.53 -32.56 -22.65
C ALA A 1051 -37.78 -32.94 -21.18
N GLY A 1052 -39.00 -33.37 -20.89
CA GLY A 1052 -39.37 -33.99 -19.61
C GLY A 1052 -39.97 -35.38 -19.79
N SER A 1053 -40.21 -36.04 -18.66
CA SER A 1053 -40.86 -37.37 -18.67
C SER A 1053 -42.35 -37.30 -18.98
N ASP A 1054 -42.94 -36.10 -18.81
CA ASP A 1054 -44.29 -35.73 -19.20
C ASP A 1054 -44.33 -34.33 -19.83
N ARG A 1055 -45.54 -33.88 -20.20
CA ARG A 1055 -45.75 -32.59 -20.87
C ARG A 1055 -45.43 -31.38 -19.99
N LEU A 1056 -45.68 -31.47 -18.69
CA LEU A 1056 -45.41 -30.38 -17.76
C LEU A 1056 -43.91 -30.26 -17.50
N GLY A 1057 -43.21 -31.39 -17.46
CA GLY A 1057 -41.75 -31.43 -17.44
C GLY A 1057 -41.11 -30.78 -18.67
N THR A 1058 -41.53 -31.15 -19.89
CA THR A 1058 -41.04 -30.49 -21.12
C THR A 1058 -41.33 -28.98 -21.10
N GLN A 1059 -42.50 -28.57 -20.60
CA GLN A 1059 -42.85 -27.16 -20.45
C GLN A 1059 -41.98 -26.45 -19.42
N ALA A 1060 -41.61 -27.10 -18.31
CA ALA A 1060 -40.71 -26.54 -17.30
C ALA A 1060 -39.32 -26.25 -17.86
N ALA A 1061 -38.74 -27.23 -18.55
CA ALA A 1061 -37.43 -27.06 -19.18
C ALA A 1061 -37.46 -25.99 -20.27
N LEU A 1062 -38.54 -25.91 -21.06
CA LEU A 1062 -38.70 -24.89 -22.09
C LEU A 1062 -38.77 -23.46 -21.52
N GLU A 1063 -39.61 -23.24 -20.51
CA GLU A 1063 -39.76 -21.92 -19.89
C GLU A 1063 -38.49 -21.47 -19.18
N TYR A 1064 -37.78 -22.39 -18.52
CA TYR A 1064 -36.50 -22.08 -17.88
C TYR A 1064 -35.38 -21.82 -18.90
N PHE A 1065 -35.39 -22.52 -20.03
CA PHE A 1065 -34.41 -22.30 -21.10
C PHE A 1065 -34.47 -20.86 -21.65
N LYS A 1066 -35.67 -20.26 -21.72
CA LYS A 1066 -35.86 -18.87 -22.16
C LYS A 1066 -35.23 -17.84 -21.20
N THR A 1067 -35.01 -18.21 -19.93
CA THR A 1067 -34.43 -17.34 -18.89
C THR A 1067 -32.95 -17.57 -18.67
N LEU A 1068 -32.29 -18.44 -19.45
CA LEU A 1068 -30.85 -18.67 -19.32
C LEU A 1068 -30.06 -17.48 -19.85
N ASP A 1069 -28.97 -17.12 -19.17
CA ASP A 1069 -28.01 -16.13 -19.66
C ASP A 1069 -27.03 -16.75 -20.67
N GLU A 1070 -26.70 -18.03 -20.50
CA GLU A 1070 -25.79 -18.81 -21.35
C GLU A 1070 -26.16 -20.30 -21.39
N LEU A 1071 -25.58 -21.07 -22.31
CA LEU A 1071 -25.82 -22.53 -22.39
C LEU A 1071 -25.15 -23.24 -21.19
N PRO A 1072 -25.84 -24.19 -20.54
CA PRO A 1072 -25.30 -24.79 -19.34
C PRO A 1072 -24.17 -25.79 -19.63
N GLU A 1073 -23.12 -25.77 -18.81
CA GLU A 1073 -21.99 -26.70 -18.91
C GLU A 1073 -22.35 -28.15 -18.53
N GLY A 1074 -23.42 -28.33 -17.75
CA GLY A 1074 -23.96 -29.63 -17.34
C GLY A 1074 -25.50 -29.67 -17.39
N PRO A 1075 -26.13 -30.84 -17.20
CA PRO A 1075 -27.58 -30.97 -17.29
C PRO A 1075 -28.29 -30.24 -16.13
N ILE A 1076 -29.28 -29.41 -16.45
CA ILE A 1076 -30.15 -28.73 -15.47
C ILE A 1076 -31.46 -29.50 -15.40
N MET A 1077 -31.90 -29.88 -14.19
CA MET A 1077 -33.24 -30.43 -13.95
C MET A 1077 -34.18 -29.33 -13.46
N ILE A 1078 -35.41 -29.30 -13.98
CA ILE A 1078 -36.39 -28.24 -13.71
C ILE A 1078 -37.76 -28.84 -13.40
N GLU A 1079 -38.37 -28.46 -12.30
CA GLU A 1079 -39.74 -28.87 -11.91
C GLU A 1079 -40.77 -27.80 -12.30
N TRP A 1080 -41.91 -28.21 -12.85
CA TRP A 1080 -43.07 -27.33 -13.00
C TRP A 1080 -43.83 -27.17 -11.68
N THR A 1081 -43.75 -26.00 -11.06
CA THR A 1081 -44.50 -25.68 -9.82
C THR A 1081 -45.72 -24.78 -10.08
N ALA A 1082 -46.53 -24.55 -9.06
CA ALA A 1082 -47.66 -23.62 -9.14
C ALA A 1082 -47.22 -22.15 -9.41
N ASN A 1083 -45.94 -21.82 -9.22
CA ASN A 1083 -45.38 -20.48 -9.40
C ASN A 1083 -44.49 -20.35 -10.65
N GLY A 1084 -44.38 -21.40 -11.48
CA GLY A 1084 -43.48 -21.43 -12.64
C GLY A 1084 -42.38 -22.49 -12.53
N PRO A 1085 -41.44 -22.53 -13.50
CA PRO A 1085 -40.31 -23.46 -13.50
C PRO A 1085 -39.32 -23.13 -12.37
N VAL A 1086 -38.82 -24.16 -11.67
CA VAL A 1086 -37.80 -24.02 -10.61
C VAL A 1086 -36.72 -25.09 -10.81
N VAL A 1087 -35.45 -24.71 -10.69
CA VAL A 1087 -34.33 -25.65 -10.73
C VAL A 1087 -34.42 -26.62 -9.56
N VAL A 1088 -34.23 -27.91 -9.86
CA VAL A 1088 -34.13 -28.99 -8.87
C VAL A 1088 -32.65 -29.35 -8.77
N GLU A 1089 -32.06 -29.16 -7.58
CA GLU A 1089 -30.70 -29.65 -7.27
C GLU A 1089 -30.58 -31.17 -7.36
#